data_AF-A0A4R7SVB0-F1
#
_entry.id   AF-A0A4R7SVB0-F1
#
_cell.length_a   1.000
_cell.length_b   1.000
_cell.length_c   1.000
_cell.angle_alpha   90.00
_cell.angle_beta   90.00
_cell.angle_gamma   90.00
#
_symmetry.space_group_name_H-M   'P 1'
#
loop_
_entity.id
_entity.type
_entity.pdbx_description
1 polymer ?
#
loop_
_entity_poly.entity_id
_entity_poly.type
_entity_poly.pdbx_seq_one_letter_code
_entity_poly.pdbx_strand_id
1 'polypeptide(L)'
;MSYLLRGLTAAAVVTAALFAQPVLAPSASQAADTLLSQGKPATASSIEGSVFEAGKAVDGNSATRWASVEGHDPEWIRVDLGATASITRVKLNWEAAYAKSYKIQTSADGSVWTDAFSTTTGNGALDDLTLSGSGRYVRVYGTARGTAYGYSLWDLEVYGTTGGGTGDTTPPSTPGNLAATATTSSSVSLAWNASTDNVGVTGYVISRNGTEVATTSGIGTTYTDTGRTASTSYTYTVKARDAAGNVSGASNAVTATTQAGGSGPAVPFGSHQFQYAAGMLTPSGSQATLDQKVVDYYQQWKAAFVKQSCGNGWYQIISPDADHPYVAEAQGYGMVVTATMAGADPAAKTIFDGLVKYMLAHPSVNNADLLAAEQDTSCKSVNGSDSATDGDMDVAYGLLLADKQWGSAGTYNYKQLAIKHINAIKAGEINPNTNLLTFGDWSTSGDATYNMSRTSDWMIDHFRAFKAATGNSAWDTIRAKHQTVITSLQANYASSTGLLPDFVINTNTAPKPATGQVLEDPNDGAYWWNACRDPWRIGADAVTSGDSASLAAARKLNSWIKSKTGGNASSIATGYKLNGTAIDSSSDAAFFAPFAVTAMTDSGSQAWLDAIWTKMLNTPVDTSSYYAASIQLQVMITATHNHWVP
;
A
#
# COMPACT_ATOMS: atom_id res chain seq x y z
N MET A 1 38.68 9.95 53.59
CA MET A 1 38.57 9.90 55.07
C MET A 1 38.24 11.32 55.53
N SER A 2 37.05 11.53 56.10
CA SER A 2 36.53 12.81 56.63
C SER A 2 37.34 13.26 57.88
N TYR A 3 37.30 14.47 58.46
CA TYR A 3 36.45 15.69 58.46
C TYR A 3 37.38 16.94 58.62
N LEU A 4 37.01 18.24 58.53
CA LEU A 4 36.12 19.04 59.42
C LEU A 4 35.98 20.52 58.93
N LEU A 5 34.96 21.25 59.40
CA LEU A 5 34.53 22.61 58.94
C LEU A 5 34.98 23.82 59.80
N ARG A 6 35.01 25.02 59.18
CA ARG A 6 34.52 26.39 59.61
C ARG A 6 34.86 27.46 58.53
N GLY A 7 34.15 28.59 58.33
CA GLY A 7 32.80 28.99 58.78
C GLY A 7 32.45 30.50 58.58
N LEU A 8 31.30 30.78 57.94
CA LEU A 8 30.52 32.06 57.86
C LEU A 8 30.93 33.25 56.94
N THR A 9 29.93 34.12 56.69
CA THR A 9 29.74 35.04 55.55
C THR A 9 29.13 36.41 55.94
N ALA A 10 29.28 37.46 55.10
CA ALA A 10 28.40 38.65 54.99
C ALA A 10 28.66 39.44 53.68
N ALA A 11 27.70 40.26 53.22
CA ALA A 11 27.66 40.86 51.86
C ALA A 11 27.66 42.41 51.83
N ALA A 12 27.71 43.02 50.63
CA ALA A 12 27.86 44.48 50.41
C ALA A 12 26.96 45.05 49.29
N VAL A 13 26.60 46.35 49.37
CA VAL A 13 25.91 47.16 48.33
C VAL A 13 26.32 48.64 48.48
N VAL A 14 26.66 49.34 47.38
CA VAL A 14 26.73 50.82 47.28
C VAL A 14 26.30 51.28 45.87
N THR A 15 25.63 52.43 45.78
CA THR A 15 25.11 53.08 44.56
C THR A 15 25.92 54.33 44.15
N ALA A 16 25.88 54.71 42.87
CA ALA A 16 26.27 56.04 42.37
C ALA A 16 25.52 56.41 41.08
N ALA A 17 25.31 57.71 40.81
CA ALA A 17 24.56 58.24 39.66
C ALA A 17 25.39 59.25 38.85
N LEU A 18 25.02 59.52 37.59
CA LEU A 18 25.66 60.54 36.74
C LEU A 18 24.69 61.16 35.71
N PHE A 19 25.07 62.33 35.21
CA PHE A 19 24.22 63.33 34.55
C PHE A 19 23.89 63.05 33.07
N ALA A 20 22.78 63.62 32.60
CA ALA A 20 22.41 63.67 31.18
C ALA A 20 22.58 65.10 30.59
N GLN A 21 23.00 65.17 29.33
CA GLN A 21 23.05 66.38 28.49
C GLN A 21 22.24 66.10 27.20
N PRO A 22 21.56 67.10 26.61
CA PRO A 22 20.75 66.88 25.43
C PRO A 22 21.63 66.78 24.17
N VAL A 23 21.64 65.61 23.53
CA VAL A 23 22.23 65.43 22.20
C VAL A 23 21.15 65.68 21.15
N LEU A 24 21.43 66.57 20.19
CA LEU A 24 20.59 66.77 19.02
C LEU A 24 20.46 65.44 18.26
N ALA A 25 19.24 64.99 18.00
CA ALA A 25 19.01 63.80 17.21
C ALA A 25 19.58 64.00 15.79
N PRO A 26 20.45 63.10 15.29
CA PRO A 26 20.86 63.15 13.90
C PRO A 26 19.64 62.87 13.01
N SER A 27 19.54 63.61 11.91
CA SER A 27 18.62 63.29 10.81
C SER A 27 18.75 61.83 10.42
N ALA A 28 17.63 61.16 10.11
CA ALA A 28 17.64 59.76 9.69
C ALA A 28 18.61 59.56 8.51
N SER A 29 19.71 58.84 8.75
CA SER A 29 20.59 58.40 7.68
C SER A 29 19.78 57.48 6.78
N GLN A 30 19.60 57.87 5.53
CA GLN A 30 19.12 56.96 4.49
C GLN A 30 20.04 55.73 4.49
N ALA A 31 19.47 54.54 4.63
CA ALA A 31 20.26 53.30 4.56
C ALA A 31 20.86 53.21 3.15
N ALA A 32 22.14 52.91 3.04
CA ALA A 32 22.79 52.76 1.74
C ALA A 32 22.23 51.53 1.02
N ASP A 33 21.87 51.69 -0.26
CA ASP A 33 21.31 50.60 -1.06
C ASP A 33 22.26 49.39 -1.11
N THR A 34 21.72 48.17 -0.92
CA THR A 34 22.53 46.95 -0.89
C THR A 34 22.76 46.44 -2.31
N LEU A 35 24.01 46.06 -2.65
CA LEU A 35 24.32 45.42 -3.93
C LEU A 35 23.75 43.99 -3.96
N LEU A 36 22.81 43.74 -4.88
CA LEU A 36 22.04 42.50 -4.97
C LEU A 36 22.53 41.55 -6.07
N SER A 37 23.16 42.05 -7.13
CA SER A 37 23.56 41.23 -8.30
C SER A 37 24.87 40.47 -8.13
N GLN A 38 25.76 40.86 -7.21
CA GLN A 38 27.10 40.28 -7.14
C GLN A 38 27.07 38.76 -6.82
N GLY A 39 27.79 37.99 -7.63
CA GLY A 39 27.87 36.53 -7.55
C GLY A 39 26.58 35.78 -7.91
N LYS A 40 25.55 36.46 -8.42
CA LYS A 40 24.26 35.85 -8.75
C LYS A 40 24.29 35.12 -10.09
N PRO A 41 23.41 34.11 -10.31
CA PRO A 41 23.25 33.49 -11.61
C PRO A 41 22.85 34.52 -12.69
N ALA A 42 23.63 34.58 -13.77
CA ALA A 42 23.37 35.44 -14.90
C ALA A 42 23.32 34.65 -16.21
N THR A 43 22.52 35.13 -17.16
CA THR A 43 22.29 34.54 -18.49
C THR A 43 22.17 35.65 -19.52
N ALA A 44 22.50 35.39 -20.78
CA ALA A 44 22.37 36.34 -21.88
C ALA A 44 21.73 35.69 -23.11
N SER A 45 21.30 36.50 -24.07
CA SER A 45 20.85 36.04 -25.39
C SER A 45 21.97 35.36 -26.18
N SER A 46 23.19 35.87 -26.08
CA SER A 46 24.36 35.35 -26.77
C SER A 46 25.67 35.66 -26.01
N ILE A 47 26.77 35.05 -26.44
CA ILE A 47 28.12 35.32 -25.96
C ILE A 47 29.09 35.46 -27.16
N GLU A 48 29.99 36.43 -27.11
CA GLU A 48 31.06 36.64 -28.12
C GLU A 48 32.02 35.42 -28.19
N GLY A 49 32.23 34.76 -27.04
CA GLY A 49 33.05 33.55 -26.91
C GLY A 49 33.08 33.01 -25.48
N SER A 50 33.71 31.85 -25.28
CA SER A 50 33.76 31.10 -24.01
C SER A 50 34.68 31.68 -22.92
N VAL A 51 34.81 33.01 -22.90
CA VAL A 51 35.48 33.80 -21.84
C VAL A 51 34.70 35.08 -21.50
N PHE A 52 33.57 35.31 -22.19
CA PHE A 52 32.73 36.51 -22.12
C PHE A 52 31.32 36.18 -21.64
N GLU A 53 31.17 35.19 -20.75
CA GLU A 53 29.88 34.73 -20.27
C GLU A 53 29.15 35.77 -19.41
N ALA A 54 27.82 35.70 -19.35
CA ALA A 54 26.99 36.63 -18.58
C ALA A 54 27.40 36.78 -17.11
N GLY A 55 27.94 35.73 -16.49
CA GLY A 55 28.45 35.77 -15.11
C GLY A 55 29.60 36.75 -14.88
N LYS A 56 30.36 37.10 -15.93
CA LYS A 56 31.49 38.03 -15.86
C LYS A 56 31.09 39.47 -15.54
N ALA A 57 29.88 39.89 -15.93
CA ALA A 57 29.38 41.22 -15.57
C ALA A 57 28.87 41.31 -14.11
N VAL A 58 28.85 40.21 -13.36
CA VAL A 58 28.34 40.19 -11.97
C VAL A 58 29.29 39.53 -10.98
N ASP A 59 30.52 39.20 -11.38
CA ASP A 59 31.51 38.56 -10.48
C ASP A 59 32.23 39.55 -9.54
N GLY A 60 32.07 40.87 -9.78
CA GLY A 60 32.69 41.94 -8.99
C GLY A 60 34.14 42.21 -9.38
N ASN A 61 34.56 41.78 -10.57
CA ASN A 61 35.88 42.02 -11.13
C ASN A 61 35.77 42.80 -12.46
N SER A 62 35.87 44.12 -12.40
CA SER A 62 35.82 45.02 -13.57
C SER A 62 36.98 44.87 -14.59
N ALA A 63 37.81 43.82 -14.47
CA ALA A 63 38.75 43.38 -15.48
C ALA A 63 38.24 42.19 -16.33
N THR A 64 37.03 41.69 -16.06
CA THR A 64 36.30 40.69 -16.85
C THR A 64 34.96 41.24 -17.32
N ARG A 65 34.48 40.82 -18.49
CA ARG A 65 33.27 41.37 -19.13
C ARG A 65 32.34 40.28 -19.67
N TRP A 66 31.03 40.52 -19.63
CA TRP A 66 30.13 39.87 -20.57
C TRP A 66 30.21 40.57 -21.92
N ALA A 67 30.07 39.83 -23.01
CA ALA A 67 29.96 40.39 -24.36
C ALA A 67 28.97 39.57 -25.21
N SER A 68 28.08 40.23 -25.93
CA SER A 68 27.20 39.60 -26.93
C SER A 68 27.95 39.30 -28.23
N VAL A 69 27.36 38.48 -29.10
CA VAL A 69 27.83 38.33 -30.49
C VAL A 69 27.78 39.69 -31.20
N GLU A 70 28.79 39.97 -32.02
CA GLU A 70 28.89 41.19 -32.83
C GLU A 70 27.85 41.21 -33.96
N GLY A 71 27.43 42.39 -34.40
CA GLY A 71 26.55 42.53 -35.56
C GLY A 71 25.05 42.42 -35.26
N HIS A 72 24.64 41.93 -34.08
CA HIS A 72 23.25 41.63 -33.75
C HIS A 72 22.56 42.65 -32.82
N ASP A 73 21.28 42.90 -33.11
CA ASP A 73 20.32 43.65 -32.29
C ASP A 73 18.95 42.95 -32.39
N PRO A 74 18.14 42.87 -31.32
CA PRO A 74 18.45 43.23 -29.93
C PRO A 74 19.21 42.10 -29.20
N GLU A 75 19.98 42.45 -28.18
CA GLU A 75 20.69 41.51 -27.29
C GLU A 75 20.43 41.88 -25.82
N TRP A 76 20.60 40.92 -24.90
CA TRP A 76 20.34 41.15 -23.48
C TRP A 76 21.19 40.32 -22.54
N ILE A 77 21.37 40.86 -21.33
CA ILE A 77 21.89 40.16 -20.16
C ILE A 77 20.89 40.26 -19.01
N ARG A 78 20.67 39.15 -18.29
CA ARG A 78 19.72 38.97 -17.19
C ARG A 78 20.41 38.39 -15.97
N VAL A 79 20.13 38.93 -14.78
CA VAL A 79 20.51 38.37 -13.47
C VAL A 79 19.30 37.85 -12.71
N ASP A 80 19.43 36.73 -12.01
CA ASP A 80 18.48 36.19 -11.04
C ASP A 80 18.91 36.55 -9.61
N LEU A 81 18.18 37.46 -8.95
CA LEU A 81 18.50 37.89 -7.58
C LEU A 81 18.24 36.79 -6.53
N GLY A 82 17.55 35.71 -6.90
CA GLY A 82 17.21 34.55 -6.07
C GLY A 82 15.86 34.67 -5.33
N ALA A 83 15.39 35.90 -5.13
CA ALA A 83 14.08 36.24 -4.58
C ALA A 83 13.61 37.59 -5.14
N THR A 84 12.33 37.90 -5.02
CA THR A 84 11.82 39.25 -5.34
C THR A 84 12.49 40.29 -4.45
N ALA A 85 13.02 41.35 -5.07
CA ALA A 85 13.60 42.49 -4.39
C ALA A 85 12.88 43.79 -4.80
N SER A 86 12.95 44.81 -3.95
CA SER A 86 12.73 46.19 -4.35
C SER A 86 14.04 46.74 -4.92
N ILE A 87 14.00 47.31 -6.13
CA ILE A 87 15.18 47.76 -6.88
C ILE A 87 15.12 49.29 -6.97
N THR A 88 16.17 49.94 -6.48
CA THR A 88 16.27 51.40 -6.36
C THR A 88 17.27 52.01 -7.34
N ARG A 89 18.24 51.21 -7.81
CA ARG A 89 19.35 51.71 -8.63
C ARG A 89 19.99 50.58 -9.43
N VAL A 90 20.40 50.88 -10.66
CA VAL A 90 21.21 50.00 -11.51
C VAL A 90 22.39 50.80 -12.06
N LYS A 91 23.60 50.28 -11.88
CA LYS A 91 24.84 50.86 -12.40
C LYS A 91 25.44 49.92 -13.44
N LEU A 92 25.75 50.48 -14.61
CA LEU A 92 26.31 49.78 -15.76
C LEU A 92 27.70 50.34 -16.06
N ASN A 93 28.71 49.48 -16.04
CA ASN A 93 30.05 49.82 -16.49
C ASN A 93 30.26 49.23 -17.89
N TRP A 94 29.95 50.03 -18.92
CA TRP A 94 30.09 49.61 -20.33
C TRP A 94 31.56 49.49 -20.75
N GLU A 95 31.82 48.62 -21.72
CA GLU A 95 33.05 48.60 -22.50
C GLU A 95 32.91 49.52 -23.72
N ALA A 96 33.96 49.72 -24.54
CA ALA A 96 33.86 50.45 -25.80
C ALA A 96 32.76 49.91 -26.75
N ALA A 97 32.38 48.64 -26.65
CA ALA A 97 31.17 48.07 -27.23
C ALA A 97 29.95 48.24 -26.29
N TYR A 98 29.10 49.26 -26.55
CA TYR A 98 28.00 49.66 -25.66
C TYR A 98 26.64 49.79 -26.34
N ALA A 99 25.57 49.86 -25.54
CA ALA A 99 24.22 50.17 -26.02
C ALA A 99 23.96 51.68 -26.16
N LYS A 100 23.64 52.13 -27.38
CA LYS A 100 23.11 53.48 -27.59
C LYS A 100 21.63 53.58 -27.20
N SER A 101 20.86 52.54 -27.52
CA SER A 101 19.46 52.41 -27.08
C SER A 101 19.31 51.14 -26.25
N TYR A 102 18.85 51.28 -25.00
CA TYR A 102 18.58 50.14 -24.13
C TYR A 102 17.45 50.41 -23.15
N LYS A 103 16.99 49.33 -22.53
CA LYS A 103 16.04 49.34 -21.41
C LYS A 103 16.62 48.60 -20.21
N ILE A 104 16.28 49.05 -19.01
CA ILE A 104 16.36 48.22 -17.79
C ILE A 104 14.97 47.69 -17.54
N GLN A 105 14.84 46.38 -17.38
CA GLN A 105 13.55 45.71 -17.19
C GLN A 105 13.57 44.81 -15.96
N THR A 106 12.44 44.71 -15.29
CA THR A 106 12.24 43.83 -14.13
C THR A 106 11.19 42.76 -14.44
N SER A 107 11.29 41.61 -13.76
CA SER A 107 10.36 40.50 -13.93
C SER A 107 10.28 39.65 -12.65
N ALA A 108 9.10 39.08 -12.37
CA ALA A 108 8.89 38.13 -11.28
C ALA A 108 9.20 36.68 -11.70
N ASP A 109 8.93 36.33 -12.95
CA ASP A 109 8.97 34.96 -13.49
C ASP A 109 10.10 34.73 -14.52
N GLY A 110 10.76 35.79 -14.97
CA GLY A 110 11.81 35.75 -16.00
C GLY A 110 11.27 35.73 -17.44
N SER A 111 9.95 35.84 -17.62
CA SER A 111 9.22 35.70 -18.88
C SER A 111 8.40 36.95 -19.23
N VAL A 112 7.66 37.51 -18.28
CA VAL A 112 6.92 38.78 -18.43
C VAL A 112 7.77 39.92 -17.89
N TRP A 113 8.00 40.96 -18.71
CA TRP A 113 8.95 42.03 -18.42
C TRP A 113 8.29 43.40 -18.38
N THR A 114 8.61 44.19 -17.35
CA THR A 114 8.19 45.59 -17.20
C THR A 114 9.39 46.51 -17.38
N ASP A 115 9.23 47.58 -18.16
CA ASP A 115 10.26 48.60 -18.35
C ASP A 115 10.38 49.48 -17.09
N ALA A 116 11.55 49.46 -16.45
CA ALA A 116 11.89 50.33 -15.30
C ALA A 116 12.72 51.56 -15.71
N PHE A 117 13.43 51.47 -16.84
CA PHE A 117 14.15 52.59 -17.46
C PHE A 117 14.29 52.35 -18.98
N SER A 118 14.39 53.42 -19.76
CA SER A 118 14.72 53.36 -21.19
C SER A 118 15.49 54.60 -21.65
N THR A 119 16.49 54.40 -22.52
CA THR A 119 17.22 55.48 -23.20
C THR A 119 17.45 55.14 -24.68
N THR A 120 17.66 56.17 -25.50
CA THR A 120 18.08 56.09 -26.92
C THR A 120 19.35 56.90 -27.21
N THR A 121 19.99 57.43 -26.16
CA THR A 121 21.14 58.35 -26.23
C THR A 121 22.28 57.92 -25.31
N GLY A 122 22.41 56.62 -25.03
CA GLY A 122 23.57 56.05 -24.33
C GLY A 122 24.87 56.39 -25.05
N ASN A 123 25.94 56.58 -24.28
CA ASN A 123 27.24 57.08 -24.77
C ASN A 123 28.42 56.13 -24.49
N GLY A 124 28.20 55.01 -23.80
CA GLY A 124 29.23 54.03 -23.45
C GLY A 124 30.11 54.43 -22.26
N ALA A 125 29.77 55.50 -21.55
CA ALA A 125 30.36 55.79 -20.25
C ALA A 125 29.65 54.97 -19.14
N LEU A 126 30.10 55.12 -17.89
CA LEU A 126 29.43 54.55 -16.73
C LEU A 126 28.03 55.18 -16.59
N ASP A 127 26.97 54.36 -16.69
CA ASP A 127 25.60 54.77 -16.41
C ASP A 127 25.26 54.44 -14.94
N ASP A 128 24.76 55.42 -14.19
CA ASP A 128 24.39 55.27 -12.78
C ASP A 128 22.93 55.69 -12.59
N LEU A 129 22.02 54.72 -12.67
CA LEU A 129 20.61 54.94 -12.90
C LEU A 129 19.80 54.72 -11.61
N THR A 130 19.28 55.79 -11.02
CA THR A 130 18.20 55.67 -10.02
C THR A 130 16.90 55.29 -10.72
N LEU A 131 16.22 54.25 -10.26
CA LEU A 131 14.96 53.75 -10.83
C LEU A 131 14.06 53.16 -9.75
N SER A 132 12.79 52.94 -10.06
CA SER A 132 11.86 52.25 -9.17
C SER A 132 11.30 51.01 -9.86
N GLY A 133 11.46 49.86 -9.22
CA GLY A 133 10.89 48.61 -9.71
C GLY A 133 10.94 47.51 -8.67
N SER A 134 10.22 46.42 -8.94
CA SER A 134 10.36 45.19 -8.17
C SER A 134 10.39 44.00 -9.12
N GLY A 135 11.11 42.96 -8.71
CA GLY A 135 11.26 41.73 -9.47
C GLY A 135 12.29 40.80 -8.83
N ARG A 136 12.26 39.54 -9.24
CA ARG A 136 13.33 38.57 -8.98
C ARG A 136 14.43 38.65 -10.03
N TYR A 137 14.07 39.00 -11.26
CA TYR A 137 14.97 39.10 -12.39
C TYR A 137 15.10 40.55 -12.85
N VAL A 138 16.33 40.94 -13.19
CA VAL A 138 16.64 42.24 -13.82
C VAL A 138 17.37 41.99 -15.13
N ARG A 139 17.00 42.71 -16.17
CA ARG A 139 17.56 42.57 -17.53
C ARG A 139 17.96 43.92 -18.10
N VAL A 140 19.17 43.99 -18.65
CA VAL A 140 19.57 45.05 -19.60
C VAL A 140 19.21 44.53 -20.99
N TYR A 141 18.34 45.26 -21.71
CA TYR A 141 17.86 44.90 -23.03
C TYR A 141 18.31 45.94 -24.05
N GLY A 142 19.40 45.64 -24.75
CA GLY A 142 19.97 46.46 -25.82
C GLY A 142 19.16 46.36 -27.10
N THR A 143 18.84 47.50 -27.70
CA THR A 143 17.98 47.61 -28.91
C THR A 143 18.63 48.35 -30.07
N ALA A 144 19.68 49.12 -29.80
CA ALA A 144 20.62 49.61 -30.82
C ALA A 144 22.01 49.82 -30.20
N ARG A 145 23.04 49.30 -30.85
CA ARG A 145 24.44 49.50 -30.46
C ARG A 145 24.95 50.92 -30.75
N GLY A 146 25.97 51.34 -29.99
CA GLY A 146 26.73 52.56 -30.24
C GLY A 146 27.91 52.40 -31.20
N THR A 147 28.31 51.16 -31.50
CA THR A 147 29.44 50.81 -32.37
C THR A 147 29.07 49.65 -33.30
N ALA A 148 30.01 49.20 -34.15
CA ALA A 148 29.80 48.06 -35.04
C ALA A 148 29.88 46.69 -34.34
N TYR A 149 30.42 46.64 -33.11
CA TYR A 149 30.70 45.43 -32.33
C TYR A 149 29.42 44.81 -31.73
N GLY A 150 29.51 44.10 -30.61
CA GLY A 150 28.36 43.66 -29.81
C GLY A 150 27.95 44.67 -28.73
N TYR A 151 27.35 44.16 -27.67
CA TYR A 151 27.13 44.83 -26.38
C TYR A 151 28.05 44.21 -25.34
N SER A 152 28.70 45.02 -24.50
CA SER A 152 29.67 44.52 -23.52
C SER A 152 29.66 45.32 -22.22
N LEU A 153 29.65 44.60 -21.09
CA LEU A 153 29.61 45.16 -19.75
C LEU A 153 30.71 44.55 -18.89
N TRP A 154 31.55 45.40 -18.30
CA TRP A 154 32.46 45.04 -17.21
C TRP A 154 31.66 44.73 -15.94
N ASP A 155 30.66 45.56 -15.62
CA ASP A 155 29.85 45.41 -14.41
C ASP A 155 28.35 45.72 -14.68
N LEU A 156 27.49 44.89 -14.10
CA LEU A 156 26.04 45.03 -13.97
C LEU A 156 25.68 44.98 -12.48
N GLU A 157 25.66 46.15 -11.85
CA GLU A 157 25.37 46.29 -10.43
C GLU A 157 23.90 46.65 -10.23
N VAL A 158 23.13 45.76 -9.61
CA VAL A 158 21.72 45.99 -9.25
C VAL A 158 21.65 46.22 -7.75
N TYR A 159 21.14 47.37 -7.33
CA TYR A 159 21.03 47.75 -5.92
C TYR A 159 19.57 47.84 -5.45
N GLY A 160 19.35 47.57 -4.17
CA GLY A 160 18.04 47.65 -3.55
C GLY A 160 17.96 46.92 -2.19
N THR A 161 16.80 46.34 -1.90
CA THR A 161 16.55 45.59 -0.66
C THR A 161 15.84 44.25 -0.90
N THR A 162 16.31 43.20 -0.26
CA THR A 162 15.66 41.88 -0.19
C THR A 162 14.72 41.82 1.02
N GLY A 163 13.56 41.16 0.85
CA GLY A 163 12.55 41.05 1.94
C GLY A 163 11.72 42.32 2.20
N GLY A 164 12.01 43.42 1.52
CA GLY A 164 11.09 44.55 1.40
C GLY A 164 10.09 44.29 0.29
N GLY A 165 8.87 43.90 0.66
CA GLY A 165 7.80 43.66 -0.30
C GLY A 165 7.48 44.89 -1.16
N THR A 166 6.71 44.65 -2.22
CA THR A 166 5.76 45.67 -2.73
C THR A 166 5.08 46.34 -1.54
N GLY A 167 4.77 47.64 -1.61
CA GLY A 167 4.17 48.43 -0.50
C GLY A 167 2.75 48.04 -0.08
N ASP A 168 2.40 46.78 -0.32
CA ASP A 168 1.19 46.10 0.07
C ASP A 168 1.17 45.84 1.58
N THR A 169 0.14 46.38 2.22
CA THR A 169 -0.12 46.22 3.66
C THR A 169 -1.44 45.49 3.91
N THR A 170 -2.03 44.92 2.85
CA THR A 170 -3.30 44.21 2.91
C THR A 170 -3.04 42.73 3.10
N PRO A 171 -3.60 42.07 4.13
CA PRO A 171 -3.49 40.63 4.27
C PRO A 171 -4.40 39.88 3.30
N PRO A 172 -4.00 38.68 2.84
CA PRO A 172 -4.88 37.80 2.09
C PRO A 172 -6.20 37.50 2.79
N SER A 173 -7.23 37.16 2.00
CA SER A 173 -8.48 36.61 2.51
C SER A 173 -8.23 35.35 3.36
N THR A 174 -9.06 35.11 4.37
CA THR A 174 -8.98 33.88 5.17
C THR A 174 -9.31 32.63 4.33
N PRO A 175 -8.54 31.53 4.42
CA PRO A 175 -8.87 30.26 3.77
C PRO A 175 -10.23 29.72 4.21
N GLY A 176 -11.09 29.38 3.25
CA GLY A 176 -12.44 28.85 3.51
C GLY A 176 -12.49 27.32 3.54
N ASN A 177 -13.54 26.76 4.14
CA ASN A 177 -13.89 25.34 4.08
C ASN A 177 -12.72 24.37 4.36
N LEU A 178 -11.94 24.61 5.42
CA LEU A 178 -10.92 23.64 5.85
C LEU A 178 -11.61 22.36 6.32
N ALA A 179 -11.25 21.24 5.70
CA ALA A 179 -11.75 19.91 6.04
C ALA A 179 -10.62 18.88 6.09
N ALA A 180 -10.79 17.86 6.94
CA ALA A 180 -9.97 16.67 6.89
C ALA A 180 -10.56 15.70 5.84
N THR A 181 -9.75 15.29 4.87
CA THR A 181 -10.17 14.48 3.72
C THR A 181 -9.85 13.00 3.88
N ALA A 182 -8.85 12.65 4.71
CA ALA A 182 -8.51 11.28 5.07
C ALA A 182 -7.76 11.23 6.41
N THR A 183 -7.84 10.10 7.10
CA THR A 183 -7.04 9.79 8.29
C THR A 183 -6.46 8.39 8.17
N THR A 184 -5.22 8.22 8.63
CA THR A 184 -4.61 6.90 8.85
C THR A 184 -4.26 6.75 10.34
N SER A 185 -3.61 5.67 10.74
CA SER A 185 -3.03 5.54 12.10
C SER A 185 -1.89 6.53 12.36
N SER A 186 -1.28 7.12 11.32
CA SER A 186 -0.12 8.00 11.46
C SER A 186 -0.16 9.29 10.62
N SER A 187 -1.30 9.62 10.02
CA SER A 187 -1.45 10.86 9.25
C SER A 187 -2.89 11.41 9.20
N VAL A 188 -3.00 12.71 8.92
CA VAL A 188 -4.24 13.41 8.59
C VAL A 188 -4.04 14.20 7.30
N SER A 189 -4.90 13.98 6.30
CA SER A 189 -4.93 14.77 5.06
C SER A 189 -5.96 15.89 5.18
N LEU A 190 -5.60 17.08 4.71
CA LEU A 190 -6.40 18.32 4.76
C LEU A 190 -6.59 18.90 3.35
N ALA A 191 -7.74 19.53 3.14
CA ALA A 191 -8.01 20.38 1.98
C ALA A 191 -8.78 21.64 2.39
N TRP A 192 -8.61 22.73 1.66
CA TRP A 192 -9.31 24.01 1.86
C TRP A 192 -9.58 24.73 0.53
N ASN A 193 -10.42 25.77 0.58
CA ASN A 193 -10.64 26.67 -0.55
C ASN A 193 -9.52 27.71 -0.63
N ALA A 194 -9.08 28.02 -1.85
CA ALA A 194 -8.04 28.99 -2.11
C ALA A 194 -8.40 30.40 -1.60
N SER A 195 -7.38 31.12 -1.14
CA SER A 195 -7.47 32.51 -0.73
C SER A 195 -7.13 33.45 -1.89
N THR A 196 -7.70 34.65 -1.87
CA THR A 196 -7.36 35.76 -2.78
C THR A 196 -6.66 36.88 -2.03
N ASP A 197 -5.95 37.71 -2.78
CA ASP A 197 -5.17 38.84 -2.30
C ASP A 197 -5.07 39.89 -3.43
N ASN A 198 -4.80 41.15 -3.11
CA ASN A 198 -4.69 42.23 -4.10
C ASN A 198 -3.37 42.23 -4.89
N VAL A 199 -2.31 41.58 -4.40
CA VAL A 199 -1.07 41.34 -5.15
C VAL A 199 -0.88 39.85 -5.43
N GLY A 200 -1.05 38.98 -4.43
CA GLY A 200 -1.10 37.53 -4.63
C GLY A 200 -0.66 36.70 -3.42
N VAL A 201 -1.39 35.59 -3.20
CA VAL A 201 -1.05 34.58 -2.19
C VAL A 201 0.17 33.77 -2.63
N THR A 202 1.17 33.64 -1.75
CA THR A 202 2.42 32.87 -2.01
C THR A 202 2.45 31.53 -1.30
N GLY A 203 1.53 31.28 -0.36
CA GLY A 203 1.34 29.98 0.27
C GLY A 203 0.46 30.06 1.51
N TYR A 204 0.46 28.96 2.27
CA TYR A 204 -0.36 28.77 3.44
C TYR A 204 0.48 28.34 4.65
N VAL A 205 0.04 28.74 5.84
CA VAL A 205 0.59 28.35 7.14
C VAL A 205 -0.41 27.40 7.79
N ILE A 206 0.01 26.18 8.09
CA ILE A 206 -0.80 25.13 8.71
C ILE A 206 -0.41 25.03 10.19
N SER A 207 -1.38 25.18 11.07
CA SER A 207 -1.23 24.97 12.51
C SER A 207 -2.00 23.73 12.97
N ARG A 208 -1.42 23.00 13.92
CA ARG A 208 -1.99 21.83 14.59
C ARG A 208 -1.92 22.04 16.09
N ASN A 209 -3.06 21.89 16.78
CA ASN A 209 -3.21 22.11 18.22
C ASN A 209 -2.67 23.48 18.68
N GLY A 210 -2.79 24.50 17.83
CA GLY A 210 -2.30 25.87 18.06
C GLY A 210 -0.85 26.14 17.62
N THR A 211 -0.07 25.12 17.27
CA THR A 211 1.34 25.26 16.87
C THR A 211 1.50 25.14 15.36
N GLU A 212 2.28 26.01 14.72
CA GLU A 212 2.65 25.86 13.30
C GLU A 212 3.40 24.54 13.07
N VAL A 213 3.00 23.78 12.04
CA VAL A 213 3.62 22.51 11.65
C VAL A 213 4.15 22.49 10.23
N ALA A 214 3.63 23.33 9.36
CA ALA A 214 4.11 23.48 7.99
C ALA A 214 3.74 24.83 7.41
N THR A 215 4.56 25.28 6.47
CA THR A 215 4.35 26.49 5.68
C THR A 215 4.63 26.14 4.22
N THR A 216 3.62 26.19 3.35
CA THR A 216 3.72 25.72 1.95
C THR A 216 4.42 26.74 1.06
N SER A 217 5.03 26.28 -0.04
CA SER A 217 5.50 27.14 -1.12
C SER A 217 4.56 27.01 -2.31
N GLY A 218 3.92 28.11 -2.71
CA GLY A 218 2.94 28.15 -3.79
C GLY A 218 1.49 27.93 -3.32
N ILE A 219 0.57 28.11 -4.27
CA ILE A 219 -0.88 28.24 -4.04
C ILE A 219 -1.66 26.93 -3.84
N GLY A 220 -0.97 25.80 -3.62
CA GLY A 220 -1.62 24.50 -3.39
C GLY A 220 -2.50 24.49 -2.13
N THR A 221 -3.70 23.92 -2.22
CA THR A 221 -4.73 23.98 -1.17
C THR A 221 -4.97 22.65 -0.44
N THR A 222 -3.93 21.80 -0.39
CA THR A 222 -3.94 20.53 0.31
C THR A 222 -2.66 20.33 1.12
N TYR A 223 -2.75 19.59 2.23
CA TYR A 223 -1.60 19.23 3.06
C TYR A 223 -1.84 17.90 3.77
N THR A 224 -0.84 17.03 3.82
CA THR A 224 -0.90 15.78 4.59
C THR A 224 0.08 15.86 5.75
N ASP A 225 -0.46 15.86 6.96
CA ASP A 225 0.31 15.89 8.19
C ASP A 225 0.67 14.46 8.61
N THR A 226 1.94 14.09 8.54
CA THR A 226 2.43 12.71 8.73
C THR A 226 3.17 12.52 10.06
N GLY A 227 3.45 11.28 10.45
CA GLY A 227 4.14 10.98 11.72
C GLY A 227 3.31 11.43 12.92
N ARG A 228 2.01 11.10 12.92
CA ARG A 228 1.07 11.31 14.02
C ARG A 228 0.97 10.06 14.89
N THR A 229 0.65 10.27 16.16
CA THR A 229 0.30 9.19 17.09
C THR A 229 -1.08 8.65 16.70
N ALA A 230 -1.26 7.34 16.79
CA ALA A 230 -2.55 6.70 16.52
C ALA A 230 -3.60 6.98 17.62
N SER A 231 -4.87 6.74 17.33
CA SER A 231 -6.01 7.00 18.26
C SER A 231 -6.02 8.41 18.88
N THR A 232 -5.42 9.41 18.21
CA THR A 232 -5.16 10.74 18.79
C THR A 232 -5.88 11.82 18.00
N SER A 233 -6.63 12.68 18.69
CA SER A 233 -7.31 13.82 18.09
C SER A 233 -6.34 14.98 17.88
N TYR A 234 -6.36 15.54 16.66
CA TYR A 234 -5.59 16.71 16.26
C TYR A 234 -6.53 17.75 15.66
N THR A 235 -6.38 19.01 16.09
CA THR A 235 -7.17 20.15 15.60
C THR A 235 -6.32 21.02 14.70
N TYR A 236 -6.78 21.30 13.49
CA TYR A 236 -6.04 22.05 12.47
C TYR A 236 -6.72 23.37 12.11
N THR A 237 -5.90 24.37 11.79
CA THR A 237 -6.30 25.64 11.17
C THR A 237 -5.28 26.03 10.10
N VAL A 238 -5.72 26.79 9.10
CA VAL A 238 -4.87 27.28 8.00
C VAL A 238 -5.00 28.80 7.88
N LYS A 239 -3.88 29.49 7.59
CA LYS A 239 -3.81 30.90 7.20
C LYS A 239 -3.16 31.02 5.82
N ALA A 240 -3.51 32.03 5.04
CA ALA A 240 -2.81 32.40 3.81
C ALA A 240 -1.73 33.46 4.11
N ARG A 241 -0.68 33.51 3.28
CA ARG A 241 0.33 34.58 3.28
C ARG A 241 0.63 35.07 1.87
N ASP A 242 1.11 36.30 1.75
CA ASP A 242 1.50 36.95 0.48
C ASP A 242 3.03 37.03 0.29
N ALA A 243 3.50 37.90 -0.61
CA ALA A 243 4.92 38.18 -0.84
C ALA A 243 5.49 39.31 0.05
N ALA A 244 4.64 40.13 0.65
CA ALA A 244 5.01 41.25 1.53
C ALA A 244 5.19 40.82 3.00
N GLY A 245 4.72 39.62 3.36
CA GLY A 245 4.75 39.08 4.71
C GLY A 245 3.44 39.24 5.48
N ASN A 246 2.37 39.74 4.84
CA ASN A 246 1.06 39.82 5.47
C ASN A 246 0.44 38.42 5.58
N VAL A 247 -0.32 38.17 6.66
CA VAL A 247 -0.90 36.87 6.98
C VAL A 247 -2.38 37.02 7.32
N SER A 248 -3.22 36.17 6.74
CA SER A 248 -4.67 36.21 6.92
C SER A 248 -5.13 35.87 8.35
N GLY A 249 -6.41 36.12 8.62
CA GLY A 249 -7.14 35.41 9.68
C GLY A 249 -7.09 33.89 9.49
N ALA A 250 -7.27 33.14 10.58
CA ALA A 250 -7.32 31.67 10.53
C ALA A 250 -8.66 31.18 9.98
N SER A 251 -8.61 30.07 9.22
CA SER A 251 -9.77 29.32 8.77
C SER A 251 -10.66 28.84 9.92
N ASN A 252 -11.81 28.22 9.59
CA ASN A 252 -12.47 27.33 10.54
C ASN A 252 -11.48 26.27 11.06
N ALA A 253 -11.65 25.85 12.31
CA ALA A 253 -10.92 24.71 12.85
C ALA A 253 -11.56 23.40 12.37
N VAL A 254 -10.73 22.37 12.13
CA VAL A 254 -11.20 20.99 11.91
C VAL A 254 -10.48 20.04 12.87
N THR A 255 -11.23 19.20 13.57
CA THR A 255 -10.67 18.14 14.42
C THR A 255 -10.75 16.81 13.70
N ALA A 256 -9.64 16.09 13.63
CA ALA A 256 -9.56 14.75 13.07
C ALA A 256 -8.83 13.83 14.06
N THR A 257 -9.37 12.62 14.26
CA THR A 257 -8.74 11.59 15.09
C THR A 257 -8.04 10.60 14.17
N THR A 258 -6.75 10.36 14.40
CA THR A 258 -6.03 9.28 13.71
C THR A 258 -6.65 7.93 14.05
N GLN A 259 -6.62 7.02 13.08
CA GLN A 259 -7.13 5.66 13.26
C GLN A 259 -6.37 4.92 14.37
N ALA A 260 -6.93 3.81 14.84
CA ALA A 260 -6.28 3.00 15.86
C ALA A 260 -4.90 2.48 15.40
N GLY A 261 -3.98 2.40 16.35
CA GLY A 261 -2.59 2.04 16.11
C GLY A 261 -2.40 0.54 15.95
N GLY A 262 -2.83 0.00 14.81
CA GLY A 262 -2.19 -1.21 14.31
C GLY A 262 -0.74 -0.88 13.98
N SER A 263 0.20 -1.72 14.43
CA SER A 263 1.35 -1.99 13.59
C SER A 263 0.84 -2.40 12.20
N GLY A 264 1.63 -2.14 11.15
CA GLY A 264 1.33 -2.75 9.86
C GLY A 264 1.18 -4.28 10.00
N PRO A 265 0.51 -4.93 9.03
CA PRO A 265 0.35 -6.39 9.00
C PRO A 265 1.63 -7.10 9.45
N ALA A 266 1.55 -7.89 10.52
CA ALA A 266 2.73 -8.45 11.19
C ALA A 266 3.49 -9.45 10.31
N VAL A 267 2.75 -10.17 9.46
CA VAL A 267 3.26 -11.11 8.45
C VAL A 267 2.85 -10.59 7.08
N PRO A 268 3.42 -9.48 6.57
CA PRO A 268 2.94 -8.90 5.31
C PRO A 268 3.21 -9.88 4.15
N PHE A 269 2.31 -9.91 3.17
CA PHE A 269 2.48 -10.75 1.98
C PHE A 269 3.84 -10.52 1.31
N GLY A 270 4.51 -11.59 0.84
CA GLY A 270 5.88 -11.52 0.29
C GLY A 270 6.99 -11.34 1.34
N SER A 271 6.70 -11.44 2.64
CA SER A 271 7.73 -11.35 3.69
C SER A 271 8.48 -12.65 3.97
N HIS A 272 7.91 -13.80 3.58
CA HIS A 272 8.47 -15.15 3.77
C HIS A 272 9.02 -15.43 5.18
N GLN A 273 8.40 -14.84 6.22
CA GLN A 273 8.82 -15.03 7.61
C GLN A 273 8.73 -16.50 8.06
N PHE A 274 7.80 -17.25 7.48
CA PHE A 274 7.64 -18.68 7.67
C PHE A 274 8.28 -19.42 6.51
N GLN A 275 9.17 -20.34 6.85
CA GLN A 275 9.87 -21.18 5.88
C GLN A 275 9.20 -22.54 5.80
N TYR A 276 9.05 -23.07 4.58
CA TYR A 276 8.62 -24.45 4.38
C TYR A 276 9.70 -25.45 4.82
N ALA A 277 9.30 -26.71 4.89
CA ALA A 277 10.21 -27.82 5.15
C ALA A 277 11.37 -27.86 4.15
N ALA A 278 12.53 -28.36 4.59
CA ALA A 278 13.73 -28.36 3.77
C ALA A 278 13.55 -29.14 2.46
N GLY A 279 13.90 -28.52 1.33
CA GLY A 279 13.88 -29.14 0.00
C GLY A 279 12.54 -29.08 -0.74
N MET A 280 11.54 -28.33 -0.24
CA MET A 280 10.34 -28.02 -1.03
C MET A 280 10.68 -27.06 -2.17
N LEU A 281 10.21 -27.36 -3.38
CA LEU A 281 10.42 -26.51 -4.55
C LEU A 281 9.50 -25.27 -4.52
N THR A 282 9.83 -24.30 -5.36
CA THR A 282 9.01 -23.13 -5.74
C THR A 282 9.09 -23.01 -7.27
N PRO A 283 8.10 -22.43 -7.99
CA PRO A 283 8.21 -22.21 -9.42
C PRO A 283 9.48 -21.41 -9.80
N SER A 284 10.09 -21.72 -10.94
CA SER A 284 11.31 -21.05 -11.40
C SER A 284 11.08 -19.56 -11.66
N GLY A 285 11.82 -18.70 -10.95
CA GLY A 285 11.76 -17.25 -11.07
C GLY A 285 12.50 -16.55 -9.93
N SER A 286 12.54 -15.22 -9.93
CA SER A 286 12.88 -14.48 -8.70
C SER A 286 11.64 -14.39 -7.82
N GLN A 287 11.81 -14.55 -6.51
CA GLN A 287 10.71 -14.57 -5.54
C GLN A 287 9.76 -13.37 -5.70
N ALA A 288 10.31 -12.15 -5.76
CA ALA A 288 9.53 -10.93 -5.99
C ALA A 288 8.70 -10.92 -7.30
N THR A 289 9.13 -11.64 -8.35
CA THR A 289 8.32 -11.80 -9.57
C THR A 289 7.17 -12.76 -9.34
N LEU A 290 7.41 -13.85 -8.60
CA LEU A 290 6.38 -14.83 -8.24
C LEU A 290 5.32 -14.18 -7.33
N ASP A 291 5.75 -13.46 -6.30
CA ASP A 291 4.88 -12.72 -5.38
C ASP A 291 4.01 -11.71 -6.16
N GLN A 292 4.62 -10.94 -7.06
CA GLN A 292 3.88 -9.99 -7.90
C GLN A 292 2.83 -10.69 -8.77
N LYS A 293 3.08 -11.91 -9.26
CA LYS A 293 2.06 -12.68 -10.01
C LYS A 293 0.90 -13.14 -9.13
N VAL A 294 1.12 -13.44 -7.86
CA VAL A 294 0.03 -13.69 -6.90
C VAL A 294 -0.76 -12.42 -6.64
N VAL A 295 -0.09 -11.27 -6.45
CA VAL A 295 -0.76 -9.98 -6.28
C VAL A 295 -1.58 -9.59 -7.51
N ASP A 296 -1.03 -9.74 -8.71
CA ASP A 296 -1.72 -9.48 -9.99
C ASP A 296 -3.00 -10.33 -10.12
N TYR A 297 -2.95 -11.61 -9.72
CA TYR A 297 -4.10 -12.51 -9.75
C TYR A 297 -5.12 -12.19 -8.65
N TYR A 298 -4.63 -11.89 -7.43
CA TYR A 298 -5.47 -11.48 -6.31
C TYR A 298 -6.28 -10.22 -6.60
N GLN A 299 -5.70 -9.20 -7.24
CA GLN A 299 -6.47 -7.98 -7.55
C GLN A 299 -7.62 -8.25 -8.54
N GLN A 300 -7.43 -9.17 -9.49
CA GLN A 300 -8.51 -9.64 -10.38
C GLN A 300 -9.57 -10.42 -9.60
N TRP A 301 -9.15 -11.39 -8.77
CA TRP A 301 -10.04 -12.20 -7.93
C TRP A 301 -10.86 -11.32 -6.97
N LYS A 302 -10.23 -10.34 -6.32
CA LYS A 302 -10.86 -9.37 -5.42
C LYS A 302 -11.91 -8.55 -6.15
N ALA A 303 -11.59 -8.03 -7.34
CA ALA A 303 -12.56 -7.26 -8.14
C ALA A 303 -13.75 -8.13 -8.59
N ALA A 304 -13.48 -9.38 -8.97
CA ALA A 304 -14.49 -10.35 -9.38
C ALA A 304 -15.43 -10.74 -8.23
N PHE A 305 -14.91 -11.09 -7.05
CA PHE A 305 -15.70 -11.83 -6.04
C PHE A 305 -15.91 -11.11 -4.70
N VAL A 306 -15.07 -10.16 -4.29
CA VAL A 306 -15.29 -9.42 -3.02
C VAL A 306 -16.36 -8.34 -3.24
N LYS A 307 -17.49 -8.44 -2.52
CA LYS A 307 -18.64 -7.52 -2.61
C LYS A 307 -18.98 -6.90 -1.24
N GLN A 308 -19.87 -5.90 -1.30
CA GLN A 308 -20.53 -5.25 -0.15
C GLN A 308 -22.04 -5.04 -0.42
N SER A 309 -22.61 -5.71 -1.42
CA SER A 309 -24.00 -5.49 -1.89
C SER A 309 -25.08 -5.77 -0.83
N CYS A 310 -24.77 -6.51 0.23
CA CYS A 310 -25.68 -6.78 1.34
C CYS A 310 -25.91 -5.59 2.29
N GLY A 311 -25.10 -4.53 2.19
CA GLY A 311 -25.15 -3.39 3.12
C GLY A 311 -24.59 -3.74 4.51
N ASN A 312 -25.09 -3.08 5.55
CA ASN A 312 -24.70 -3.25 6.97
C ASN A 312 -23.20 -3.10 7.31
N GLY A 313 -22.34 -2.71 6.36
CA GLY A 313 -20.89 -2.79 6.51
C GLY A 313 -20.37 -4.23 6.50
N TRP A 314 -21.13 -5.16 5.93
CA TRP A 314 -20.67 -6.50 5.59
C TRP A 314 -19.82 -6.47 4.33
N TYR A 315 -18.86 -7.38 4.28
CA TYR A 315 -18.24 -7.82 3.05
C TYR A 315 -18.55 -9.30 2.89
N GLN A 316 -18.68 -9.75 1.64
CA GLN A 316 -18.99 -11.14 1.33
C GLN A 316 -18.36 -11.53 -0.01
N ILE A 317 -18.04 -12.81 -0.17
CA ILE A 317 -17.52 -13.38 -1.40
C ILE A 317 -18.69 -13.94 -2.20
N ILE A 318 -18.94 -13.39 -3.39
CA ILE A 318 -19.96 -13.92 -4.30
C ILE A 318 -19.41 -15.15 -5.04
N SER A 319 -20.23 -16.20 -5.09
CA SER A 319 -19.98 -17.48 -5.76
C SER A 319 -21.02 -17.70 -6.88
N PRO A 320 -20.79 -17.18 -8.11
CA PRO A 320 -21.78 -17.23 -9.20
C PRO A 320 -22.01 -18.63 -9.79
N ASP A 321 -21.08 -19.56 -9.54
CA ASP A 321 -21.07 -20.97 -9.94
C ASP A 321 -21.53 -21.94 -8.84
N ALA A 322 -22.03 -21.42 -7.71
CA ALA A 322 -22.67 -22.21 -6.65
C ALA A 322 -24.21 -22.10 -6.70
N ASP A 323 -24.91 -23.07 -6.10
CA ASP A 323 -26.39 -23.11 -6.03
C ASP A 323 -26.98 -21.84 -5.38
N HIS A 324 -26.24 -21.27 -4.42
CA HIS A 324 -26.53 -19.98 -3.80
C HIS A 324 -25.36 -18.99 -3.94
N PRO A 325 -25.65 -17.68 -4.11
CA PRO A 325 -24.64 -16.67 -4.46
C PRO A 325 -23.62 -16.40 -3.35
N TYR A 326 -23.87 -16.85 -2.12
CA TYR A 326 -22.93 -16.78 -1.01
C TYR A 326 -23.00 -18.09 -0.25
N VAL A 327 -21.89 -18.82 -0.21
CA VAL A 327 -21.74 -20.07 0.55
C VAL A 327 -20.64 -19.95 1.60
N ALA A 328 -20.70 -20.78 2.65
CA ALA A 328 -19.74 -20.77 3.76
C ALA A 328 -18.31 -21.06 3.29
N GLU A 329 -18.14 -21.98 2.33
CA GLU A 329 -16.85 -22.22 1.66
C GLU A 329 -16.25 -20.91 1.11
N ALA A 330 -17.06 -20.12 0.41
CA ALA A 330 -16.64 -18.87 -0.21
C ALA A 330 -16.29 -17.80 0.83
N GLN A 331 -17.00 -17.75 1.95
CA GLN A 331 -16.66 -16.82 3.03
C GLN A 331 -15.36 -17.25 3.72
N GLY A 332 -15.16 -18.56 3.95
CA GLY A 332 -13.93 -19.15 4.47
C GLY A 332 -12.71 -18.82 3.59
N TYR A 333 -12.76 -19.15 2.29
CA TYR A 333 -11.69 -18.82 1.35
C TYR A 333 -11.42 -17.31 1.32
N GLY A 334 -12.49 -16.49 1.34
CA GLY A 334 -12.38 -15.04 1.45
C GLY A 334 -11.60 -14.56 2.67
N MET A 335 -11.86 -15.17 3.84
CA MET A 335 -11.17 -14.85 5.08
C MET A 335 -9.69 -15.27 5.03
N VAL A 336 -9.40 -16.49 4.59
CA VAL A 336 -8.00 -17.00 4.45
C VAL A 336 -7.20 -16.16 3.46
N VAL A 337 -7.72 -15.92 2.27
CA VAL A 337 -7.08 -15.08 1.23
C VAL A 337 -6.88 -13.65 1.74
N THR A 338 -7.91 -13.03 2.32
CA THR A 338 -7.82 -11.62 2.74
C THR A 338 -6.83 -11.42 3.88
N ALA A 339 -6.76 -12.34 4.85
CA ALA A 339 -5.76 -12.28 5.91
C ALA A 339 -4.33 -12.46 5.35
N THR A 340 -4.13 -13.42 4.43
CA THR A 340 -2.82 -13.73 3.85
C THR A 340 -2.29 -12.61 2.94
N MET A 341 -3.17 -11.96 2.16
CA MET A 341 -2.79 -10.86 1.24
C MET A 341 -2.57 -9.51 1.95
N ALA A 342 -2.70 -9.46 3.28
CA ALA A 342 -2.49 -8.24 4.04
C ALA A 342 -1.07 -7.69 3.88
N GLY A 343 -0.95 -6.38 3.60
CA GLY A 343 0.31 -5.71 3.30
C GLY A 343 0.50 -5.47 1.80
N ALA A 344 0.20 -6.47 0.96
CA ALA A 344 0.01 -6.26 -0.48
C ALA A 344 -1.34 -5.57 -0.78
N ASP A 345 -2.37 -5.86 0.02
CA ASP A 345 -3.62 -5.09 0.04
C ASP A 345 -3.72 -4.19 1.29
N PRO A 346 -3.67 -2.85 1.12
CA PRO A 346 -3.96 -1.90 2.21
C PRO A 346 -5.38 -2.00 2.77
N ALA A 347 -6.34 -2.53 2.01
CA ALA A 347 -7.73 -2.68 2.44
C ALA A 347 -8.02 -4.02 3.14
N ALA A 348 -7.05 -4.94 3.22
CA ALA A 348 -7.25 -6.30 3.71
C ALA A 348 -7.96 -6.36 5.06
N LYS A 349 -7.49 -5.60 6.06
CA LYS A 349 -8.10 -5.59 7.39
C LYS A 349 -9.57 -5.14 7.36
N THR A 350 -9.90 -4.14 6.56
CA THR A 350 -11.28 -3.62 6.42
C THR A 350 -12.20 -4.65 5.77
N ILE A 351 -11.72 -5.34 4.74
CA ILE A 351 -12.45 -6.43 4.08
C ILE A 351 -12.66 -7.58 5.06
N PHE A 352 -11.61 -7.98 5.79
CA PHE A 352 -11.66 -9.06 6.77
C PHE A 352 -12.62 -8.75 7.93
N ASP A 353 -12.57 -7.54 8.49
CA ASP A 353 -13.52 -7.08 9.52
C ASP A 353 -14.97 -7.09 9.00
N GLY A 354 -15.17 -6.86 7.70
CA GLY A 354 -16.45 -6.99 7.02
C GLY A 354 -16.94 -8.43 6.86
N LEU A 355 -16.04 -9.35 6.51
CA LEU A 355 -16.31 -10.80 6.42
C LEU A 355 -16.62 -11.40 7.80
N VAL A 356 -15.86 -11.01 8.85
CA VAL A 356 -16.17 -11.37 10.24
C VAL A 356 -17.56 -10.86 10.63
N LYS A 357 -17.92 -9.64 10.23
CA LYS A 357 -19.25 -9.09 10.50
C LYS A 357 -20.38 -9.81 9.77
N TYR A 358 -20.10 -10.32 8.56
CA TYR A 358 -21.03 -11.14 7.80
C TYR A 358 -21.21 -12.51 8.47
N MET A 359 -20.12 -13.20 8.79
CA MET A 359 -20.15 -14.50 9.48
C MET A 359 -20.93 -14.43 10.79
N LEU A 360 -20.66 -13.43 11.65
CA LEU A 360 -21.35 -13.23 12.92
C LEU A 360 -22.86 -12.90 12.78
N ALA A 361 -23.33 -12.56 11.57
CA ALA A 361 -24.73 -12.29 11.29
C ALA A 361 -25.48 -13.48 10.68
N HIS A 362 -24.78 -14.54 10.28
CA HIS A 362 -25.35 -15.74 9.66
C HIS A 362 -24.98 -17.02 10.44
N PRO A 363 -25.29 -17.11 11.74
CA PRO A 363 -25.02 -18.31 12.53
C PRO A 363 -25.79 -19.52 11.97
N SER A 364 -25.20 -20.71 12.10
CA SER A 364 -25.93 -21.97 11.92
C SER A 364 -27.08 -22.09 12.93
N VAL A 365 -28.18 -22.70 12.52
CA VAL A 365 -29.34 -22.99 13.38
C VAL A 365 -29.06 -24.06 14.42
N ASN A 366 -28.10 -24.96 14.16
CA ASN A 366 -27.72 -26.03 15.09
C ASN A 366 -26.64 -25.55 16.06
N ASN A 367 -25.74 -24.66 15.63
CA ASN A 367 -24.70 -24.08 16.45
C ASN A 367 -24.44 -22.62 16.11
N ALA A 368 -24.72 -21.70 17.04
CA ALA A 368 -24.56 -20.27 16.83
C ALA A 368 -23.09 -19.78 16.69
N ASP A 369 -22.14 -20.71 16.83
CA ASP A 369 -20.69 -20.49 16.68
C ASP A 369 -20.12 -21.13 15.40
N LEU A 370 -21.00 -21.57 14.48
CA LEU A 370 -20.69 -22.02 13.12
C LEU A 370 -21.42 -21.13 12.11
N LEU A 371 -20.96 -21.10 10.86
CA LEU A 371 -21.54 -20.31 9.77
C LEU A 371 -22.61 -21.13 9.03
N ALA A 372 -23.80 -20.54 8.83
CA ALA A 372 -24.82 -21.13 7.98
C ALA A 372 -24.27 -21.33 6.55
N ALA A 373 -24.50 -22.52 5.99
CA ALA A 373 -23.86 -22.98 4.77
C ALA A 373 -24.14 -22.08 3.54
N GLU A 374 -25.34 -21.51 3.44
CA GLU A 374 -25.80 -20.82 2.23
C GLU A 374 -26.66 -19.58 2.54
N GLN A 375 -26.49 -18.52 1.73
CA GLN A 375 -27.32 -17.31 1.77
C GLN A 375 -27.81 -16.88 0.38
N ASP A 376 -29.04 -16.35 0.32
CA ASP A 376 -29.66 -15.86 -0.92
C ASP A 376 -29.10 -14.50 -1.42
N THR A 377 -29.62 -14.02 -2.55
CA THR A 377 -29.24 -12.70 -3.11
C THR A 377 -29.63 -11.51 -2.23
N SER A 378 -30.51 -11.70 -1.25
CA SER A 378 -30.85 -10.72 -0.21
C SER A 378 -29.99 -10.87 1.05
N CYS A 379 -29.00 -11.77 1.01
CA CYS A 379 -28.10 -12.10 2.11
C CYS A 379 -28.87 -12.55 3.36
N LYS A 380 -29.75 -13.53 3.18
CA LYS A 380 -30.43 -14.27 4.24
C LYS A 380 -30.02 -15.73 4.18
N SER A 381 -29.79 -16.36 5.32
CA SER A 381 -29.56 -17.80 5.39
C SER A 381 -30.77 -18.57 4.83
N VAL A 382 -30.49 -19.59 4.03
CA VAL A 382 -31.47 -20.45 3.36
C VAL A 382 -31.15 -21.93 3.60
N ASN A 383 -31.88 -22.84 2.94
CA ASN A 383 -31.63 -24.29 2.86
C ASN A 383 -31.24 -24.95 4.21
N GLY A 384 -32.17 -24.93 5.17
CA GLY A 384 -31.93 -25.48 6.52
C GLY A 384 -31.15 -24.54 7.43
N SER A 385 -30.17 -23.81 6.88
CA SER A 385 -29.30 -22.87 7.58
C SER A 385 -28.45 -23.52 8.67
N ASP A 386 -28.21 -24.82 8.53
CA ASP A 386 -27.14 -25.60 9.13
C ASP A 386 -25.76 -25.27 8.51
N SER A 387 -24.68 -25.89 9.01
CA SER A 387 -23.31 -25.56 8.62
C SER A 387 -22.70 -26.43 7.50
N ALA A 388 -21.54 -26.02 6.99
CA ALA A 388 -20.68 -26.81 6.10
C ALA A 388 -19.24 -26.79 6.61
N THR A 389 -18.71 -27.98 6.94
CA THR A 389 -17.47 -28.14 7.72
C THR A 389 -16.24 -27.51 7.07
N ASP A 390 -16.11 -27.56 5.75
CA ASP A 390 -14.98 -26.98 5.02
C ASP A 390 -14.99 -25.44 5.10
N GLY A 391 -16.16 -24.83 4.95
CA GLY A 391 -16.36 -23.40 5.17
C GLY A 391 -15.98 -22.97 6.59
N ASP A 392 -16.45 -23.70 7.61
CA ASP A 392 -16.15 -23.39 9.00
C ASP A 392 -14.67 -23.62 9.37
N MET A 393 -14.02 -24.61 8.78
CA MET A 393 -12.58 -24.82 8.94
C MET A 393 -11.74 -23.66 8.39
N ASP A 394 -12.04 -23.15 7.19
CA ASP A 394 -11.34 -21.99 6.63
C ASP A 394 -11.71 -20.69 7.38
N VAL A 395 -12.95 -20.52 7.86
CA VAL A 395 -13.34 -19.39 8.74
C VAL A 395 -12.50 -19.40 10.03
N ALA A 396 -12.42 -20.54 10.70
CA ALA A 396 -11.62 -20.72 11.91
C ALA A 396 -10.12 -20.45 11.65
N TYR A 397 -9.58 -20.93 10.53
CA TYR A 397 -8.18 -20.70 10.14
C TYR A 397 -7.92 -19.22 9.80
N GLY A 398 -8.80 -18.60 9.03
CA GLY A 398 -8.75 -17.17 8.68
C GLY A 398 -8.76 -16.27 9.92
N LEU A 399 -9.55 -16.61 10.95
CA LEU A 399 -9.53 -15.90 12.24
C LEU A 399 -8.19 -16.05 12.99
N LEU A 400 -7.53 -17.21 12.91
CA LEU A 400 -6.17 -17.39 13.48
C LEU A 400 -5.11 -16.60 12.69
N LEU A 401 -5.18 -16.59 11.36
CA LEU A 401 -4.34 -15.73 10.53
C LEU A 401 -4.52 -14.26 10.93
N ALA A 402 -5.77 -13.79 11.10
CA ALA A 402 -6.07 -12.42 11.50
C ALA A 402 -5.57 -12.03 12.91
N ASP A 403 -5.63 -12.94 13.90
CA ASP A 403 -4.98 -12.73 15.21
C ASP A 403 -3.48 -12.54 15.05
N LYS A 404 -2.82 -13.39 14.26
CA LYS A 404 -1.39 -13.26 13.99
C LYS A 404 -1.06 -11.99 13.20
N GLN A 405 -1.94 -11.56 12.29
CA GLN A 405 -1.72 -10.45 11.38
C GLN A 405 -1.87 -9.07 12.02
N TRP A 406 -2.90 -8.91 12.85
CA TRP A 406 -3.34 -7.60 13.37
C TRP A 406 -3.53 -7.57 14.89
N GLY A 407 -3.46 -8.72 15.56
CA GLY A 407 -3.74 -8.85 16.98
C GLY A 407 -5.22 -8.73 17.35
N SER A 408 -5.59 -9.30 18.48
CA SER A 408 -6.99 -9.37 18.95
C SER A 408 -7.42 -8.24 19.90
N ALA A 409 -6.77 -7.08 19.84
CA ALA A 409 -7.09 -5.91 20.68
C ALA A 409 -7.98 -4.86 20.00
N GLY A 410 -8.43 -5.12 18.76
CA GLY A 410 -9.28 -4.21 17.97
C GLY A 410 -10.77 -4.44 18.17
N THR A 411 -11.56 -4.03 17.17
CA THR A 411 -13.04 -4.21 17.12
C THR A 411 -13.48 -5.65 17.37
N TYR A 412 -12.73 -6.61 16.81
CA TYR A 412 -12.95 -8.03 17.01
C TYR A 412 -11.75 -8.64 17.71
N ASN A 413 -12.03 -9.52 18.67
CA ASN A 413 -11.04 -10.39 19.28
C ASN A 413 -10.94 -11.66 18.43
N TYR A 414 -10.16 -11.62 17.34
CA TYR A 414 -10.06 -12.71 16.36
C TYR A 414 -9.68 -14.04 17.01
N LYS A 415 -8.78 -14.02 17.99
CA LYS A 415 -8.36 -15.20 18.76
C LYS A 415 -9.52 -15.84 19.52
N GLN A 416 -10.33 -15.02 20.21
CA GLN A 416 -11.47 -15.52 20.94
C GLN A 416 -12.54 -16.06 19.99
N LEU A 417 -12.79 -15.40 18.86
CA LEU A 417 -13.68 -15.89 17.81
C LEU A 417 -13.18 -17.22 17.25
N ALA A 418 -11.91 -17.31 16.86
CA ALA A 418 -11.29 -18.53 16.36
C ALA A 418 -11.43 -19.68 17.37
N ILE A 419 -11.06 -19.47 18.63
CA ILE A 419 -11.17 -20.51 19.67
C ILE A 419 -12.63 -20.93 19.88
N LYS A 420 -13.60 -20.01 19.76
CA LYS A 420 -15.03 -20.34 19.84
C LYS A 420 -15.44 -21.25 18.67
N HIS A 421 -15.13 -20.82 17.43
CA HIS A 421 -15.37 -21.54 16.18
C HIS A 421 -14.75 -22.94 16.18
N ILE A 422 -13.46 -23.05 16.54
CA ILE A 422 -12.72 -24.32 16.61
C ILE A 422 -13.35 -25.28 17.63
N ASN A 423 -13.83 -24.77 18.77
CA ASN A 423 -14.53 -25.62 19.74
C ASN A 423 -15.93 -26.03 19.24
N ALA A 424 -16.59 -25.20 18.43
CA ALA A 424 -17.85 -25.50 17.78
C ALA A 424 -17.71 -26.61 16.72
N ILE A 425 -16.73 -26.50 15.82
CA ILE A 425 -16.34 -27.55 14.85
C ILE A 425 -16.09 -28.86 15.59
N LYS A 426 -15.28 -28.83 16.66
CA LYS A 426 -14.98 -30.03 17.45
C LYS A 426 -16.23 -30.66 18.11
N ALA A 427 -17.24 -29.85 18.44
CA ALA A 427 -18.44 -30.31 19.13
C ALA A 427 -19.55 -30.80 18.18
N GLY A 428 -19.70 -30.19 17.00
CA GLY A 428 -20.77 -30.47 16.04
C GLY A 428 -20.33 -31.23 14.78
N GLU A 429 -19.09 -31.03 14.32
CA GLU A 429 -18.64 -31.44 12.97
C GLU A 429 -17.57 -32.54 13.01
N ILE A 430 -17.33 -33.13 14.17
CA ILE A 430 -16.42 -34.28 14.33
C ILE A 430 -17.20 -35.43 14.95
N ASN A 431 -17.29 -36.54 14.23
CA ASN A 431 -17.86 -37.77 14.76
C ASN A 431 -16.92 -38.31 15.87
N PRO A 432 -17.35 -38.30 17.16
CA PRO A 432 -16.47 -38.60 18.30
C PRO A 432 -16.05 -40.07 18.37
N ASN A 433 -16.77 -40.96 17.68
CA ASN A 433 -16.43 -42.38 17.61
C ASN A 433 -15.33 -42.66 16.58
N THR A 434 -15.25 -41.85 15.52
CA THR A 434 -14.30 -42.07 14.41
C THR A 434 -13.10 -41.12 14.49
N ASN A 435 -13.26 -39.92 15.06
CA ASN A 435 -12.34 -38.78 14.99
C ASN A 435 -12.12 -38.26 13.55
N LEU A 436 -13.15 -38.40 12.71
CA LEU A 436 -13.20 -37.87 11.35
C LEU A 436 -14.27 -36.78 11.26
N LEU A 437 -14.08 -35.82 10.35
CA LEU A 437 -15.02 -34.74 10.08
C LEU A 437 -16.30 -35.28 9.45
N THR A 438 -17.45 -34.72 9.83
CA THR A 438 -18.73 -34.86 9.13
C THR A 438 -18.89 -33.75 8.09
N PHE A 439 -19.99 -33.73 7.31
CA PHE A 439 -20.23 -32.71 6.27
C PHE A 439 -20.62 -31.33 6.79
N GLY A 440 -21.17 -31.30 8.00
CA GLY A 440 -21.63 -30.13 8.72
C GLY A 440 -22.29 -30.57 10.02
N ASP A 441 -22.78 -29.61 10.81
CA ASP A 441 -23.39 -29.84 12.12
C ASP A 441 -24.78 -30.50 12.07
N TRP A 442 -25.38 -30.59 10.88
CA TRP A 442 -26.60 -31.36 10.58
C TRP A 442 -26.37 -32.86 10.45
N SER A 443 -25.12 -33.30 10.25
CA SER A 443 -24.80 -34.73 10.10
C SER A 443 -24.59 -35.34 11.50
N THR A 444 -25.68 -35.86 12.09
CA THR A 444 -25.71 -36.33 13.49
C THR A 444 -25.90 -37.85 13.59
N SER A 445 -25.82 -38.43 14.79
CA SER A 445 -25.85 -39.89 14.97
C SER A 445 -27.13 -40.63 14.52
N GLY A 446 -28.20 -39.90 14.17
CA GLY A 446 -29.40 -40.47 13.55
C GLY A 446 -29.33 -40.60 12.03
N ASP A 447 -28.39 -39.89 11.40
CA ASP A 447 -28.37 -39.64 9.96
C ASP A 447 -27.49 -40.64 9.20
N ALA A 448 -27.91 -40.97 7.97
CA ALA A 448 -27.13 -41.86 7.10
C ALA A 448 -25.73 -41.31 6.78
N THR A 449 -25.59 -39.99 6.78
CA THR A 449 -24.36 -39.22 6.52
C THR A 449 -23.36 -39.22 7.68
N TYR A 450 -23.74 -39.64 8.89
CA TYR A 450 -22.88 -39.53 10.08
C TYR A 450 -21.59 -40.34 10.04
N ASN A 451 -21.63 -41.47 9.33
CA ASN A 451 -20.48 -42.35 9.13
C ASN A 451 -19.91 -42.16 7.72
N MET A 452 -20.03 -40.94 7.20
CA MET A 452 -19.46 -40.46 5.94
C MET A 452 -18.57 -39.24 6.21
N SER A 453 -17.67 -38.93 5.30
CA SER A 453 -16.75 -37.79 5.38
C SER A 453 -16.28 -37.40 3.98
N ARG A 454 -16.01 -36.11 3.76
CA ARG A 454 -15.57 -35.55 2.48
C ARG A 454 -14.07 -35.28 2.54
N THR A 455 -13.32 -35.67 1.51
CA THR A 455 -11.85 -35.69 1.59
C THR A 455 -11.20 -34.32 1.50
N SER A 456 -11.85 -33.38 0.82
CA SER A 456 -11.40 -31.98 0.72
C SER A 456 -11.40 -31.24 2.05
N ASP A 457 -12.24 -31.69 2.98
CA ASP A 457 -12.39 -31.12 4.32
C ASP A 457 -11.19 -31.54 5.20
N TRP A 458 -10.35 -32.48 4.76
CA TRP A 458 -9.22 -33.02 5.53
C TRP A 458 -8.00 -32.10 5.48
N MET A 459 -8.16 -30.86 5.92
CA MET A 459 -7.14 -29.80 5.90
C MET A 459 -6.12 -30.04 7.03
N ILE A 460 -5.10 -30.86 6.76
CA ILE A 460 -4.21 -31.45 7.77
C ILE A 460 -3.42 -30.39 8.56
N ASP A 461 -3.04 -29.28 7.92
CA ASP A 461 -2.32 -28.16 8.53
C ASP A 461 -3.22 -27.30 9.43
N HIS A 462 -4.52 -27.18 9.09
CA HIS A 462 -5.50 -26.49 9.92
C HIS A 462 -5.66 -27.19 11.27
N PHE A 463 -5.65 -28.51 11.32
CA PHE A 463 -5.64 -29.25 12.58
C PHE A 463 -4.42 -28.90 13.46
N ARG A 464 -3.25 -28.56 12.87
CA ARG A 464 -2.08 -28.10 13.64
C ARG A 464 -2.29 -26.69 14.18
N ALA A 465 -2.84 -25.77 13.38
CA ALA A 465 -3.22 -24.44 13.83
C ALA A 465 -4.25 -24.50 14.98
N PHE A 466 -5.26 -25.37 14.87
CA PHE A 466 -6.29 -25.56 15.88
C PHE A 466 -5.72 -26.17 17.17
N LYS A 467 -4.78 -27.13 17.05
CA LYS A 467 -4.00 -27.65 18.18
C LYS A 467 -3.20 -26.54 18.88
N ALA A 468 -2.49 -25.70 18.12
CA ALA A 468 -1.67 -24.62 18.65
C ALA A 468 -2.52 -23.54 19.35
N ALA A 469 -3.63 -23.12 18.73
CA ALA A 469 -4.50 -22.07 19.25
C ALA A 469 -5.28 -22.48 20.52
N THR A 470 -5.77 -23.73 20.57
CA THR A 470 -6.60 -24.22 21.69
C THR A 470 -5.83 -24.98 22.77
N GLY A 471 -4.61 -25.43 22.47
CA GLY A 471 -3.86 -26.38 23.29
C GLY A 471 -4.43 -27.81 23.30
N ASN A 472 -5.58 -28.07 22.66
CA ASN A 472 -6.33 -29.31 22.78
C ASN A 472 -5.70 -30.46 21.98
N SER A 473 -5.13 -31.47 22.65
CA SER A 473 -4.47 -32.63 21.99
C SER A 473 -5.40 -33.53 21.18
N ALA A 474 -6.72 -33.39 21.28
CA ALA A 474 -7.63 -34.12 20.40
C ALA A 474 -7.35 -33.84 18.92
N TRP A 475 -6.92 -32.62 18.57
CA TRP A 475 -6.56 -32.25 17.21
C TRP A 475 -5.40 -33.06 16.63
N ASP A 476 -4.46 -33.54 17.46
CA ASP A 476 -3.40 -34.46 17.02
C ASP A 476 -3.98 -35.84 16.67
N THR A 477 -4.96 -36.31 17.44
CA THR A 477 -5.68 -37.58 17.18
C THR A 477 -6.52 -37.48 15.91
N ILE A 478 -7.25 -36.38 15.73
CA ILE A 478 -8.05 -36.08 14.54
C ILE A 478 -7.15 -36.03 13.30
N ARG A 479 -6.02 -35.30 13.35
CA ARG A 479 -5.04 -35.23 12.27
C ARG A 479 -4.50 -36.61 11.89
N ALA A 480 -4.03 -37.37 12.87
CA ALA A 480 -3.47 -38.70 12.65
C ALA A 480 -4.51 -39.68 12.08
N LYS A 481 -5.78 -39.55 12.47
CA LYS A 481 -6.88 -40.36 11.94
C LYS A 481 -7.12 -40.07 10.45
N HIS A 482 -7.21 -38.80 10.06
CA HIS A 482 -7.36 -38.42 8.65
C HIS A 482 -6.17 -38.93 7.80
N GLN A 483 -4.93 -38.71 8.24
CA GLN A 483 -3.73 -39.24 7.56
C GLN A 483 -3.73 -40.78 7.43
N THR A 484 -4.23 -41.50 8.45
CA THR A 484 -4.38 -42.96 8.41
C THR A 484 -5.41 -43.40 7.36
N VAL A 485 -6.54 -42.69 7.24
CA VAL A 485 -7.57 -42.99 6.25
C VAL A 485 -7.10 -42.64 4.84
N ILE A 486 -6.43 -41.51 4.62
CA ILE A 486 -5.77 -41.17 3.34
C ILE A 486 -4.85 -42.32 2.91
N THR A 487 -3.96 -42.76 3.80
CA THR A 487 -3.02 -43.86 3.53
C THR A 487 -3.75 -45.15 3.16
N SER A 488 -4.83 -45.49 3.88
CA SER A 488 -5.67 -46.66 3.60
C SER A 488 -6.36 -46.57 2.23
N LEU A 489 -6.97 -45.42 1.91
CA LEU A 489 -7.68 -45.22 0.64
C LEU A 489 -6.71 -45.27 -0.55
N GLN A 490 -5.58 -44.58 -0.44
CA GLN A 490 -4.50 -44.61 -1.42
C GLN A 490 -3.89 -46.01 -1.58
N ALA A 491 -3.87 -46.85 -0.55
CA ALA A 491 -3.37 -48.22 -0.64
C ALA A 491 -4.38 -49.17 -1.30
N ASN A 492 -5.66 -49.10 -0.88
CA ASN A 492 -6.67 -50.11 -1.17
C ASN A 492 -7.52 -49.82 -2.42
N TYR A 493 -7.74 -48.54 -2.77
CA TYR A 493 -8.65 -48.14 -3.86
C TYR A 493 -7.95 -47.34 -4.97
N ALA A 494 -6.83 -46.70 -4.66
CA ALA A 494 -6.08 -45.83 -5.56
C ALA A 494 -4.58 -46.18 -5.60
N SER A 495 -4.25 -47.48 -5.60
CA SER A 495 -2.88 -47.98 -5.42
C SER A 495 -1.88 -47.44 -6.45
N SER A 496 -2.32 -47.21 -7.69
CA SER A 496 -1.53 -46.67 -8.81
C SER A 496 -1.58 -45.15 -8.97
N THR A 497 -2.47 -44.44 -8.28
CA THR A 497 -2.77 -43.02 -8.55
C THR A 497 -2.61 -42.09 -7.34
N GLY A 498 -2.88 -42.60 -6.14
CA GLY A 498 -2.98 -41.77 -4.93
C GLY A 498 -4.24 -40.90 -4.87
N LEU A 499 -5.14 -40.98 -5.85
CA LEU A 499 -6.40 -40.25 -5.86
C LEU A 499 -7.26 -40.62 -4.64
N LEU A 500 -8.07 -39.67 -4.20
CA LEU A 500 -9.09 -39.84 -3.18
C LEU A 500 -10.47 -39.56 -3.80
N PRO A 501 -11.54 -40.14 -3.26
CA PRO A 501 -12.91 -39.89 -3.71
C PRO A 501 -13.50 -38.65 -3.02
N ASP A 502 -14.40 -37.92 -3.70
CA ASP A 502 -15.17 -36.81 -3.09
C ASP A 502 -15.74 -37.22 -1.72
N PHE A 503 -16.36 -38.39 -1.65
CA PHE A 503 -16.98 -38.90 -0.42
C PHE A 503 -16.49 -40.30 -0.02
N VAL A 504 -16.27 -40.44 1.29
CA VAL A 504 -15.86 -41.67 1.96
C VAL A 504 -16.99 -42.14 2.86
N ILE A 505 -17.41 -43.38 2.72
CA ILE A 505 -18.48 -44.00 3.52
C ILE A 505 -17.91 -45.07 4.47
N ASN A 506 -18.72 -45.50 5.44
CA ASN A 506 -18.37 -46.50 6.45
C ASN A 506 -17.15 -46.11 7.31
N THR A 507 -17.03 -44.82 7.64
CA THR A 507 -15.88 -44.24 8.37
C THR A 507 -15.66 -44.84 9.77
N ASN A 508 -16.71 -45.44 10.34
CA ASN A 508 -16.74 -46.14 11.62
C ASN A 508 -16.27 -47.61 11.58
N THR A 509 -16.10 -48.20 10.39
CA THR A 509 -15.79 -49.64 10.23
C THR A 509 -14.64 -49.84 9.24
N ALA A 510 -14.94 -49.80 7.96
CA ALA A 510 -13.98 -49.93 6.87
C ALA A 510 -14.17 -48.76 5.89
N PRO A 511 -13.47 -47.62 6.11
CA PRO A 511 -13.57 -46.44 5.26
C PRO A 511 -13.27 -46.78 3.80
N LYS A 512 -14.17 -46.41 2.90
CA LYS A 512 -14.08 -46.71 1.46
C LYS A 512 -14.76 -45.62 0.62
N PRO A 513 -14.46 -45.50 -0.68
CA PRO A 513 -15.18 -44.60 -1.58
C PRO A 513 -16.70 -44.84 -1.54
N ALA A 514 -17.46 -43.75 -1.71
CA ALA A 514 -18.90 -43.81 -1.95
C ALA A 514 -19.26 -44.67 -3.19
N THR A 515 -20.52 -45.06 -3.29
CA THR A 515 -20.99 -45.95 -4.37
C THR A 515 -22.26 -45.38 -4.99
N GLY A 516 -22.12 -44.80 -6.18
CA GLY A 516 -23.15 -43.95 -6.77
C GLY A 516 -23.29 -42.62 -6.01
N GLN A 517 -24.35 -41.87 -6.33
CA GLN A 517 -24.71 -40.64 -5.65
C GLN A 517 -25.19 -40.95 -4.23
N VAL A 518 -24.41 -40.52 -3.24
CA VAL A 518 -24.70 -40.60 -1.80
C VAL A 518 -25.02 -39.23 -1.21
N LEU A 519 -24.59 -38.14 -1.86
CA LEU A 519 -24.95 -36.77 -1.52
C LEU A 519 -25.14 -35.90 -2.77
N GLU A 520 -24.12 -35.75 -3.62
CA GLU A 520 -24.08 -34.67 -4.61
C GLU A 520 -24.17 -35.19 -6.06
N ASP A 521 -23.28 -36.08 -6.49
CA ASP A 521 -23.14 -36.48 -7.90
C ASP A 521 -22.96 -38.01 -8.06
N PRO A 522 -23.34 -38.63 -9.20
CA PRO A 522 -23.02 -40.04 -9.50
C PRO A 522 -21.52 -40.41 -9.38
N ASN A 523 -20.61 -39.44 -9.41
CA ASN A 523 -19.17 -39.57 -9.24
C ASN A 523 -18.68 -39.34 -7.79
N ASP A 524 -19.55 -39.27 -6.78
CA ASP A 524 -19.20 -39.15 -5.34
C ASP A 524 -18.10 -40.14 -4.87
N GLY A 525 -17.98 -41.31 -5.51
CA GLY A 525 -16.95 -42.32 -5.25
C GLY A 525 -15.64 -42.16 -6.05
N ALA A 526 -15.44 -41.03 -6.73
CA ALA A 526 -14.32 -40.75 -7.62
C ALA A 526 -13.68 -39.39 -7.30
N TYR A 527 -12.55 -39.08 -7.93
CA TYR A 527 -11.91 -37.78 -7.80
C TYR A 527 -12.66 -36.78 -8.70
N TRP A 528 -13.54 -36.00 -8.10
CA TRP A 528 -14.48 -35.11 -8.79
C TRP A 528 -14.40 -33.69 -8.19
N TRP A 529 -15.48 -32.92 -8.21
CA TRP A 529 -15.43 -31.49 -7.88
C TRP A 529 -15.05 -31.19 -6.42
N ASN A 530 -15.32 -32.07 -5.46
CA ASN A 530 -14.83 -31.88 -4.09
C ASN A 530 -13.34 -32.26 -3.99
N ALA A 531 -13.01 -33.51 -4.34
CA ALA A 531 -11.67 -34.07 -4.14
C ALA A 531 -10.59 -33.40 -5.01
N CYS A 532 -10.96 -32.57 -6.00
CA CYS A 532 -10.01 -31.75 -6.74
C CYS A 532 -9.13 -30.88 -5.82
N ARG A 533 -9.64 -30.54 -4.61
CA ARG A 533 -8.94 -29.78 -3.56
C ARG A 533 -7.88 -30.60 -2.80
N ASP A 534 -7.95 -31.94 -2.82
CA ASP A 534 -7.10 -32.82 -2.01
C ASP A 534 -5.59 -32.68 -2.26
N PRO A 535 -5.09 -32.55 -3.51
CA PRO A 535 -3.66 -32.35 -3.76
C PRO A 535 -3.14 -31.04 -3.13
N TRP A 536 -3.99 -30.01 -3.03
CA TRP A 536 -3.65 -28.78 -2.34
C TRP A 536 -3.71 -28.96 -0.81
N ARG A 537 -4.79 -29.47 -0.24
CA ARG A 537 -4.93 -29.60 1.24
C ARG A 537 -3.92 -30.57 1.86
N ILE A 538 -3.65 -31.70 1.21
CA ILE A 538 -2.58 -32.63 1.62
C ILE A 538 -1.20 -32.02 1.37
N GLY A 539 -1.04 -31.35 0.22
CA GLY A 539 0.20 -30.69 -0.17
C GLY A 539 0.61 -29.56 0.77
N ALA A 540 -0.33 -28.74 1.26
CA ALA A 540 -0.10 -27.63 2.16
C ALA A 540 0.56 -28.09 3.47
N ASP A 541 0.04 -29.16 4.09
CA ASP A 541 0.68 -29.78 5.26
C ASP A 541 2.04 -30.41 4.92
N ALA A 542 2.15 -31.07 3.77
CA ALA A 542 3.38 -31.71 3.34
C ALA A 542 4.53 -30.68 3.15
N VAL A 543 4.26 -29.52 2.55
CA VAL A 543 5.27 -28.48 2.32
C VAL A 543 5.57 -27.66 3.58
N THR A 544 4.55 -27.32 4.38
CA THR A 544 4.76 -26.51 5.61
C THR A 544 5.42 -27.31 6.73
N SER A 545 5.04 -28.57 6.94
CA SER A 545 5.48 -29.37 8.10
C SER A 545 6.57 -30.40 7.79
N GLY A 546 6.69 -30.85 6.54
CA GLY A 546 7.57 -31.97 6.18
C GLY A 546 7.12 -33.33 6.75
N ASP A 547 5.87 -33.45 7.19
CA ASP A 547 5.30 -34.68 7.75
C ASP A 547 5.36 -35.84 6.74
N SER A 548 5.89 -36.97 7.17
CA SER A 548 6.20 -38.10 6.28
C SER A 548 4.96 -38.76 5.68
N ALA A 549 3.81 -38.74 6.37
CA ALA A 549 2.57 -39.29 5.84
C ALA A 549 1.99 -38.37 4.76
N SER A 550 1.96 -37.05 5.03
CA SER A 550 1.49 -36.05 4.07
C SER A 550 2.40 -35.98 2.83
N LEU A 551 3.73 -36.03 3.01
CA LEU A 551 4.70 -36.13 1.92
C LEU A 551 4.51 -37.40 1.08
N ALA A 552 4.28 -38.56 1.70
CA ALA A 552 4.04 -39.80 0.96
C ALA A 552 2.75 -39.71 0.13
N ALA A 553 1.68 -39.17 0.69
CA ALA A 553 0.40 -39.01 0.01
C ALA A 553 0.47 -38.01 -1.16
N ALA A 554 1.10 -36.84 -0.94
CA ALA A 554 1.30 -35.82 -1.97
C ALA A 554 2.21 -36.30 -3.11
N ARG A 555 3.34 -36.94 -2.79
CA ARG A 555 4.27 -37.47 -3.81
C ARG A 555 3.63 -38.55 -4.67
N LYS A 556 2.71 -39.35 -4.11
CA LYS A 556 1.96 -40.38 -4.86
C LYS A 556 1.05 -39.74 -5.93
N LEU A 557 0.27 -38.74 -5.54
CA LEU A 557 -0.56 -37.92 -6.44
C LEU A 557 0.30 -37.30 -7.56
N ASN A 558 1.38 -36.59 -7.20
CA ASN A 558 2.28 -35.95 -8.15
C ASN A 558 2.89 -36.94 -9.16
N SER A 559 3.44 -38.06 -8.67
CA SER A 559 4.10 -39.07 -9.50
C SER A 559 3.15 -39.64 -10.55
N TRP A 560 1.90 -39.91 -10.14
CA TRP A 560 0.87 -40.40 -11.05
C TRP A 560 0.48 -39.34 -12.09
N ILE A 561 0.08 -38.13 -11.68
CA ILE A 561 -0.48 -37.15 -12.64
C ILE A 561 0.58 -36.70 -13.66
N LYS A 562 1.83 -36.53 -13.23
CA LYS A 562 2.97 -36.19 -14.09
C LYS A 562 3.23 -37.29 -15.13
N SER A 563 3.15 -38.57 -14.72
CA SER A 563 3.28 -39.72 -15.62
C SER A 563 2.08 -39.83 -16.58
N LYS A 564 0.86 -39.72 -16.05
CA LYS A 564 -0.42 -39.79 -16.78
C LYS A 564 -0.51 -38.77 -17.91
N THR A 565 0.06 -37.58 -17.71
CA THR A 565 0.05 -36.46 -18.66
C THR A 565 1.32 -36.35 -19.52
N GLY A 566 2.33 -37.19 -19.27
CA GLY A 566 3.65 -37.05 -19.90
C GLY A 566 4.35 -35.72 -19.57
N GLY A 567 4.00 -35.08 -18.44
CA GLY A 567 4.48 -33.75 -18.06
C GLY A 567 3.77 -32.58 -18.76
N ASN A 568 2.68 -32.81 -19.50
CA ASN A 568 1.87 -31.74 -20.09
C ASN A 568 0.72 -31.30 -19.17
N ALA A 569 0.84 -30.13 -18.54
CA ALA A 569 -0.16 -29.63 -17.59
C ALA A 569 -1.54 -29.41 -18.24
N SER A 570 -1.59 -29.18 -19.55
CA SER A 570 -2.86 -29.06 -20.30
C SER A 570 -3.54 -30.40 -20.61
N SER A 571 -2.91 -31.52 -20.26
CA SER A 571 -3.52 -32.87 -20.31
C SER A 571 -4.09 -33.31 -18.96
N ILE A 572 -4.05 -32.45 -17.92
CA ILE A 572 -4.82 -32.67 -16.70
C ILE A 572 -6.29 -32.41 -17.03
N ALA A 573 -7.10 -33.42 -16.73
CA ALA A 573 -8.50 -33.53 -17.08
C ALA A 573 -9.40 -33.18 -15.89
N THR A 574 -10.60 -32.70 -16.17
CA THR A 574 -11.67 -32.49 -15.18
C THR A 574 -12.16 -33.85 -14.66
N GLY A 575 -11.57 -34.27 -13.54
CA GLY A 575 -12.01 -35.44 -12.79
C GLY A 575 -11.55 -36.81 -13.32
N TYR A 576 -11.40 -37.74 -12.39
CA TYR A 576 -10.87 -39.09 -12.65
C TYR A 576 -11.53 -40.15 -11.76
N LYS A 577 -11.81 -41.32 -12.32
CA LYS A 577 -12.01 -42.53 -11.52
C LYS A 577 -10.70 -42.83 -10.78
N LEU A 578 -10.78 -43.41 -9.57
CA LEU A 578 -9.61 -43.64 -8.72
C LEU A 578 -8.50 -44.51 -9.37
N ASN A 579 -8.82 -45.28 -10.42
CA ASN A 579 -7.85 -46.01 -11.24
C ASN A 579 -7.10 -45.15 -12.28
N GLY A 580 -7.38 -43.84 -12.38
CA GLY A 580 -6.75 -42.89 -13.29
C GLY A 580 -7.39 -42.81 -14.68
N THR A 581 -8.61 -43.34 -14.85
CA THR A 581 -9.44 -43.12 -16.05
C THR A 581 -10.11 -41.74 -15.93
N ALA A 582 -9.95 -40.86 -16.93
CA ALA A 582 -10.62 -39.55 -16.92
C ALA A 582 -12.15 -39.71 -16.97
N ILE A 583 -12.87 -38.81 -16.30
CA ILE A 583 -14.34 -38.75 -16.32
C ILE A 583 -14.78 -37.75 -17.39
N ASP A 584 -14.30 -36.51 -17.29
CA ASP A 584 -14.37 -35.50 -18.35
C ASP A 584 -12.94 -35.16 -18.82
N SER A 585 -12.76 -34.97 -20.13
CA SER A 585 -11.50 -34.59 -20.76
C SER A 585 -11.32 -33.08 -20.92
N SER A 586 -12.25 -32.25 -20.43
CA SER A 586 -12.07 -30.80 -20.32
C SER A 586 -10.94 -30.43 -19.35
N SER A 587 -10.61 -29.14 -19.24
CA SER A 587 -9.49 -28.67 -18.41
C SER A 587 -9.93 -27.45 -17.60
N ASP A 588 -9.87 -27.58 -16.27
CA ASP A 588 -10.32 -26.57 -15.32
C ASP A 588 -9.28 -26.34 -14.20
N ALA A 589 -9.14 -25.08 -13.75
CA ALA A 589 -8.13 -24.70 -12.77
C ALA A 589 -8.32 -25.36 -11.40
N ALA A 590 -9.56 -25.67 -11.00
CA ALA A 590 -9.85 -26.44 -9.80
C ALA A 590 -9.16 -27.82 -9.81
N PHE A 591 -8.95 -28.41 -11.00
CA PHE A 591 -8.35 -29.74 -11.15
C PHE A 591 -6.84 -29.71 -11.43
N PHE A 592 -6.34 -28.75 -12.21
CA PHE A 592 -4.91 -28.71 -12.57
C PHE A 592 -4.05 -27.92 -11.59
N ALA A 593 -4.58 -26.86 -10.95
CA ALA A 593 -3.78 -26.03 -10.06
C ALA A 593 -3.31 -26.79 -8.81
N PRO A 594 -4.16 -27.53 -8.06
CA PRO A 594 -3.77 -28.20 -6.82
C PRO A 594 -2.56 -29.13 -6.93
N PHE A 595 -2.33 -29.75 -8.10
CA PHE A 595 -1.16 -30.59 -8.33
C PHE A 595 0.18 -29.82 -8.28
N ALA A 596 0.20 -28.50 -8.49
CA ALA A 596 1.39 -27.67 -8.27
C ALA A 596 1.92 -27.84 -6.83
N VAL A 597 1.03 -27.87 -5.85
CA VAL A 597 1.42 -28.03 -4.44
C VAL A 597 2.04 -29.40 -4.19
N THR A 598 1.49 -30.45 -4.80
CA THR A 598 2.10 -31.79 -4.72
C THR A 598 3.44 -31.87 -5.47
N ALA A 599 3.61 -31.15 -6.58
CA ALA A 599 4.85 -31.10 -7.35
C ALA A 599 6.00 -30.45 -6.58
N MET A 600 5.72 -29.51 -5.67
CA MET A 600 6.72 -28.91 -4.78
C MET A 600 7.40 -29.94 -3.86
N THR A 601 6.70 -31.03 -3.53
CA THR A 601 7.21 -32.04 -2.59
C THR A 601 8.27 -32.98 -3.18
N ASP A 602 8.45 -32.96 -4.50
CA ASP A 602 9.35 -33.87 -5.23
C ASP A 602 10.44 -33.10 -5.97
N SER A 603 11.70 -33.27 -5.55
CA SER A 603 12.86 -32.60 -6.15
C SER A 603 13.07 -32.94 -7.63
N GLY A 604 12.53 -34.06 -8.12
CA GLY A 604 12.53 -34.42 -9.54
C GLY A 604 11.47 -33.69 -10.38
N SER A 605 10.69 -32.78 -9.80
CA SER A 605 9.49 -32.18 -10.43
C SER A 605 9.58 -30.67 -10.73
N GLN A 606 10.75 -30.02 -10.68
CA GLN A 606 10.86 -28.58 -11.00
C GLN A 606 10.24 -28.19 -12.35
N ALA A 607 10.66 -28.83 -13.45
CA ALA A 607 10.11 -28.53 -14.79
C ALA A 607 8.61 -28.85 -14.93
N TRP A 608 8.07 -29.71 -14.06
CA TRP A 608 6.64 -30.04 -14.00
C TRP A 608 5.86 -28.98 -13.20
N LEU A 609 6.38 -28.54 -12.06
CA LEU A 609 5.89 -27.40 -11.29
C LEU A 609 5.85 -26.13 -12.16
N ASP A 610 6.91 -25.87 -12.92
CA ASP A 610 7.02 -24.73 -13.83
C ASP A 610 5.98 -24.80 -14.97
N ALA A 611 5.66 -26.00 -15.46
CA ALA A 611 4.62 -26.21 -16.48
C ALA A 611 3.21 -25.96 -15.92
N ILE A 612 2.89 -26.42 -14.71
CA ILE A 612 1.60 -26.12 -14.04
C ILE A 612 1.51 -24.63 -13.73
N TRP A 613 2.58 -24.03 -13.19
CA TRP A 613 2.66 -22.59 -12.91
C TRP A 613 2.40 -21.75 -14.16
N THR A 614 3.06 -22.08 -15.28
CA THR A 614 2.82 -21.42 -16.57
C THR A 614 1.37 -21.57 -17.04
N LYS A 615 0.73 -22.72 -16.81
CA LYS A 615 -0.69 -22.92 -17.14
C LYS A 615 -1.62 -22.10 -16.24
N MET A 616 -1.34 -21.98 -14.94
CA MET A 616 -2.08 -21.09 -14.03
C MET A 616 -1.96 -19.63 -14.47
N LEU A 617 -0.74 -19.14 -14.77
CA LEU A 617 -0.54 -17.76 -15.27
C LEU A 617 -1.27 -17.45 -16.58
N ASN A 618 -1.48 -18.47 -17.43
CA ASN A 618 -2.24 -18.37 -18.68
C ASN A 618 -3.75 -18.58 -18.50
N THR A 619 -4.22 -18.83 -17.28
CA THR A 619 -5.64 -19.03 -16.95
C THR A 619 -6.10 -17.87 -16.06
N PRO A 620 -6.63 -16.78 -16.65
CA PRO A 620 -7.05 -15.59 -15.90
C PRO A 620 -8.29 -15.87 -15.03
N VAL A 621 -8.65 -14.93 -14.17
CA VAL A 621 -9.91 -15.00 -13.40
C VAL A 621 -11.09 -14.88 -14.35
N ASP A 622 -11.93 -15.92 -14.44
CA ASP A 622 -13.27 -15.81 -15.02
C ASP A 622 -14.25 -15.32 -13.94
N THR A 623 -14.96 -14.23 -14.20
CA THR A 623 -15.97 -13.69 -13.28
C THR A 623 -17.20 -14.58 -13.10
N SER A 624 -17.44 -15.56 -13.99
CA SER A 624 -18.47 -16.57 -13.79
C SER A 624 -18.03 -17.79 -12.98
N SER A 625 -16.73 -18.07 -12.85
CA SER A 625 -16.24 -19.18 -12.03
C SER A 625 -15.45 -18.70 -10.81
N TYR A 626 -16.16 -18.58 -9.70
CA TYR A 626 -15.55 -18.28 -8.41
C TYR A 626 -14.73 -19.48 -7.91
N TYR A 627 -15.20 -20.71 -8.10
CA TYR A 627 -14.62 -21.91 -7.49
C TYR A 627 -13.19 -22.16 -7.98
N ALA A 628 -13.02 -22.28 -9.30
CA ALA A 628 -11.75 -22.56 -9.94
C ALA A 628 -10.72 -21.42 -9.72
N ALA A 629 -11.17 -20.16 -9.79
CA ALA A 629 -10.32 -19.00 -9.55
C ALA A 629 -9.82 -18.91 -8.09
N SER A 630 -10.66 -19.28 -7.12
CA SER A 630 -10.32 -19.23 -5.70
C SER A 630 -9.33 -20.34 -5.31
N ILE A 631 -9.53 -21.54 -5.83
CA ILE A 631 -8.57 -22.65 -5.69
C ILE A 631 -7.24 -22.26 -6.33
N GLN A 632 -7.24 -21.73 -7.56
CA GLN A 632 -6.01 -21.31 -8.23
C GLN A 632 -5.24 -20.25 -7.42
N LEU A 633 -5.92 -19.24 -6.87
CA LEU A 633 -5.28 -18.22 -6.05
C LEU A 633 -4.62 -18.81 -4.79
N GLN A 634 -5.31 -19.66 -4.04
CA GLN A 634 -4.75 -20.28 -2.83
C GLN A 634 -3.61 -21.25 -3.13
N VAL A 635 -3.70 -21.96 -4.26
CA VAL A 635 -2.58 -22.73 -4.80
C VAL A 635 -1.40 -21.83 -5.16
N MET A 636 -1.62 -20.68 -5.80
CA MET A 636 -0.54 -19.75 -6.17
C MET A 636 0.15 -19.15 -4.93
N ILE A 637 -0.63 -18.78 -3.89
CA ILE A 637 -0.11 -18.39 -2.58
C ILE A 637 0.77 -19.51 -1.99
N THR A 638 0.28 -20.77 -2.02
CA THR A 638 1.04 -21.91 -1.50
C THR A 638 2.31 -22.18 -2.31
N ALA A 639 2.21 -22.20 -3.64
CA ALA A 639 3.30 -22.50 -4.56
C ALA A 639 4.47 -21.51 -4.46
N THR A 640 4.18 -20.26 -4.14
CA THR A 640 5.16 -19.17 -4.03
C THR A 640 5.73 -18.98 -2.63
N HIS A 641 5.50 -19.93 -1.71
CA HIS A 641 6.00 -19.86 -0.31
C HIS A 641 5.41 -18.66 0.46
N ASN A 642 4.14 -18.32 0.18
CA ASN A 642 3.37 -17.29 0.88
C ASN A 642 2.24 -17.84 1.77
N HIS A 643 1.95 -19.16 1.73
CA HIS A 643 1.07 -19.80 2.74
C HIS A 643 1.86 -20.00 4.04
N TRP A 644 1.19 -19.88 5.19
CA TRP A 644 1.81 -20.08 6.50
C TRP A 644 0.78 -20.51 7.55
N VAL A 645 1.25 -21.26 8.55
CA VAL A 645 0.42 -21.80 9.63
C VAL A 645 0.55 -20.89 10.87
N PRO A 646 -0.55 -20.33 11.41
CA PRO A 646 -0.53 -19.28 12.44
C PRO A 646 -0.07 -19.72 13.84
#